data_AF-A0AAD9BRX6-F1
#
_entry.id   AF-A0AAD9BRX6-F1
#
_cell.length_a   1.000
_cell.length_b   1.000
_cell.length_c   1.000
_cell.angle_alpha   90.00
_cell.angle_beta   90.00
_cell.angle_gamma   90.00
#
_symmetry.space_group_name_H-M   'P 1'
#
loop_
_entity.id
_entity.type
_entity.pdbx_description
1 polymer ?
#
loop_
_entity_poly.entity_id
_entity_poly.type
_entity_poly.pdbx_seq_one_letter_code
_entity_poly.pdbx_strand_id
1 'polypeptide(L)'
;MLLLLGRRVPLSLYRLTTGCPASSLPSSVLISSALIKLTAITRVTHSTVFVSGQNTGTMPERRPFVRLPADVYPVNYGLCLKPDLIDFTFEGKLEAVVEVTQATNQIVMNCADIDIITASFAPQGGEEINATGFNYQNEDEKVTLSFPSALQKGAGTLKVDFVGELNDKMKGFYRSKYSNAAGESRYAAVTQFEATDARRAFPCWDEPAIKATFDITLIVPKDRVALSNMNVIERNPYLEDENLVEVRFATTPIMSTYLVAFVIGEYDFVEAQSSDGITVRVYTPVGKSEQGKFALEVATKTLPFYNDYFNVPYPLPKIDLIAIADFAAGAMENWGLVTYRETALLIDPKNSCSSSRQWVALVVGHELAHQWFGNLVTMEWWTHLWLNEGFASWIEYLCVDHCFPEYDIWTQFVSADYTRALDLDALDSSHPIEVNVGHPSEVDEIFDAISYSKGASVIRMLHDYTGDEDFRKGMNAYLLKFQHKNACTEDLWDCLEQASGKPIAEVMSSWTKQMGFPIIEVEEEQQGDDRIVKLSQKKFCASGPHNGEDCPSWMVPISICTSEDPTCSKLKVLLDRAETTITLSGVPTEQWIKINPGTVGFYRIQYSSSMLERLLPGVRDLSLQPVDRLGLQNDLFSLSRAGMISTVQVLTLMEAFVNEPNYTVWSDLSCNLGVLSSLLSHTDFHEDIQEFIRDLFTPIGLELGWDCKPGEGHLDALLRSLVLGKLGKAGHKPTLEEARRRFRDHVEGKQVLPADLRSPVYLTVLKHGDSATLETMMKLHKLADMQEERNRIERVLGAISAPDLIQKVLTFALSEEVRPQDTVLVIGGVADSSKQGRKAAWKFVKDNWEELYNRYQGGFLISRLIKLTVNGFAIDKMAAEIKSFFESHPAPSAERTVEQCCENILLNAAWLKRDADDISQYLLKRKGPPTG
;
A
#
# COMPACT_ATOMS: atom_id res chain seq x y z
N MET A 1 20.26 58.58 -25.64
CA MET A 1 20.92 58.43 -26.96
C MET A 1 20.20 57.29 -27.66
N LEU A 2 19.27 57.60 -28.58
CA LEU A 2 19.36 57.32 -30.03
C LEU A 2 19.51 55.82 -30.40
N LEU A 3 18.74 55.23 -31.32
CA LEU A 3 17.50 55.68 -32.00
C LEU A 3 16.81 54.46 -32.67
N LEU A 4 15.51 54.63 -32.97
CA LEU A 4 14.58 53.79 -33.74
C LEU A 4 15.16 53.03 -34.96
N LEU A 5 14.55 51.89 -35.32
CA LEU A 5 13.65 51.79 -36.50
C LEU A 5 13.00 50.40 -36.63
N GLY A 6 11.71 50.36 -36.97
CA GLY A 6 11.03 49.14 -37.44
C GLY A 6 10.58 49.31 -38.90
N ARG A 7 10.19 48.22 -39.57
CA ARG A 7 9.42 48.25 -40.83
C ARG A 7 8.53 47.01 -41.00
N ARG A 8 7.38 47.23 -41.62
CA ARG A 8 6.33 46.24 -41.97
C ARG A 8 6.23 46.16 -43.50
N VAL A 9 5.91 44.96 -44.05
CA VAL A 9 5.00 44.75 -45.23
C VAL A 9 5.61 45.19 -46.61
N PRO A 10 5.18 44.74 -47.83
CA PRO A 10 3.96 44.00 -48.21
C PRO A 10 4.05 42.74 -49.14
N LEU A 11 2.90 42.04 -49.15
CA LEU A 11 2.16 41.32 -50.21
C LEU A 11 2.65 41.32 -51.68
N SER A 12 2.37 40.20 -52.38
CA SER A 12 1.47 40.15 -53.56
C SER A 12 1.19 38.68 -53.99
N LEU A 13 0.10 38.23 -54.65
CA LEU A 13 -1.35 38.50 -54.74
C LEU A 13 -1.86 37.84 -56.04
N TYR A 14 -2.84 36.94 -55.97
CA TYR A 14 -3.89 36.64 -56.99
C TYR A 14 -5.00 35.88 -56.21
N ARG A 15 -6.18 36.42 -55.84
CA ARG A 15 -7.29 37.07 -56.59
C ARG A 15 -7.85 36.12 -57.66
N LEU A 16 -9.12 35.67 -57.59
CA LEU A 16 -10.40 36.42 -57.64
C LEU A 16 -11.57 35.57 -57.05
N THR A 17 -12.43 36.07 -56.13
CA THR A 17 -13.83 36.59 -56.30
C THR A 17 -14.86 35.60 -56.92
N THR A 18 -16.15 35.52 -56.59
CA THR A 18 -17.10 36.14 -55.61
C THR A 18 -18.47 35.45 -55.77
N GLY A 19 -19.36 35.47 -54.76
CA GLY A 19 -20.82 35.53 -55.01
C GLY A 19 -21.72 34.44 -54.41
N CYS A 20 -22.64 34.86 -53.53
CA CYS A 20 -23.96 34.25 -53.28
C CYS A 20 -25.01 34.97 -54.19
N PRO A 21 -26.31 34.60 -54.30
CA PRO A 21 -27.05 33.52 -53.62
C PRO A 21 -28.08 32.72 -54.50
N ALA A 22 -28.80 31.79 -53.85
CA ALA A 22 -30.20 31.37 -54.08
C ALA A 22 -30.68 30.62 -55.37
N SER A 23 -31.33 29.47 -55.11
CA SER A 23 -32.50 28.85 -55.80
C SER A 23 -32.43 28.39 -57.28
N SER A 24 -32.57 27.08 -57.52
CA SER A 24 -33.78 26.45 -58.14
C SER A 24 -33.65 24.92 -58.35
N LEU A 25 -34.81 24.24 -58.40
CA LEU A 25 -35.07 22.79 -58.64
C LEU A 25 -35.02 22.44 -60.17
N PRO A 26 -35.35 21.24 -60.74
CA PRO A 26 -36.08 20.07 -60.18
C PRO A 26 -35.72 18.63 -60.67
N SER A 27 -36.55 17.64 -60.26
CA SER A 27 -36.90 16.34 -60.91
C SER A 27 -36.17 15.07 -60.44
N SER A 28 -36.78 13.88 -60.27
CA SER A 28 -38.20 13.43 -60.11
C SER A 28 -38.25 11.90 -59.86
N VAL A 29 -39.34 11.16 -59.55
CA VAL A 29 -40.56 11.29 -58.67
C VAL A 29 -41.15 9.86 -58.53
N LEU A 30 -41.52 9.38 -57.32
CA LEU A 30 -42.54 8.31 -57.05
C LEU A 30 -42.81 8.23 -55.52
N ILE A 31 -43.71 9.08 -54.97
CA ILE A 31 -45.17 8.92 -54.76
C ILE A 31 -45.57 8.31 -53.38
N SER A 32 -45.86 9.26 -52.48
CA SER A 32 -46.88 9.31 -51.41
C SER A 32 -48.12 8.40 -51.54
N SER A 33 -48.70 7.97 -50.40
CA SER A 33 -49.95 8.54 -49.80
C SER A 33 -50.49 7.72 -48.63
N ALA A 34 -51.41 8.29 -47.84
CA ALA A 34 -51.90 7.75 -46.57
C ALA A 34 -53.45 7.53 -46.51
N LEU A 35 -53.88 6.95 -45.37
CA LEU A 35 -55.14 7.16 -44.63
C LEU A 35 -56.32 6.14 -44.72
N ILE A 36 -56.84 5.79 -43.51
CA ILE A 36 -58.23 5.47 -43.09
C ILE A 36 -58.65 4.00 -42.74
N LYS A 37 -58.75 3.78 -41.40
CA LYS A 37 -59.77 3.06 -40.56
C LYS A 37 -60.15 1.58 -40.77
N LEU A 38 -60.20 0.82 -39.66
CA LEU A 38 -61.45 0.60 -38.89
C LEU A 38 -61.19 0.19 -37.41
N THR A 39 -62.26 0.18 -36.60
CA THR A 39 -62.27 0.09 -35.12
C THR A 39 -62.86 -1.23 -34.62
N ALA A 40 -62.38 -1.77 -33.49
CA ALA A 40 -63.20 -2.55 -32.55
C ALA A 40 -62.59 -2.55 -31.13
N ILE A 41 -63.43 -2.62 -30.09
CA ILE A 41 -63.06 -2.60 -28.67
C ILE A 41 -63.35 -3.96 -28.04
N THR A 42 -62.46 -4.46 -27.16
CA THR A 42 -62.88 -5.35 -26.07
C THR A 42 -61.97 -5.17 -24.85
N ARG A 43 -62.57 -4.91 -23.68
CA ARG A 43 -61.87 -4.93 -22.38
C ARG A 43 -61.78 -6.37 -21.88
N VAL A 44 -60.60 -6.82 -21.47
CA VAL A 44 -60.43 -7.92 -20.50
C VAL A 44 -59.37 -7.52 -19.48
N THR A 45 -59.66 -7.75 -18.21
CA THR A 45 -58.79 -7.52 -17.05
C THR A 45 -57.91 -8.73 -16.76
N HIS A 46 -56.60 -8.54 -16.69
CA HIS A 46 -55.69 -9.39 -15.90
C HIS A 46 -54.62 -8.47 -15.27
N SER A 47 -54.41 -8.45 -13.95
CA SER A 47 -54.06 -9.54 -13.02
C SER A 47 -52.56 -9.89 -13.11
N THR A 48 -51.90 -9.64 -11.98
CA THR A 48 -50.48 -9.82 -11.69
C THR A 48 -49.96 -11.23 -11.98
N VAL A 49 -48.79 -11.33 -12.63
CA VAL A 49 -47.83 -12.42 -12.42
C VAL A 49 -46.43 -11.82 -12.41
N PHE A 50 -45.73 -11.87 -11.28
CA PHE A 50 -44.29 -11.69 -11.24
C PHE A 50 -43.63 -12.94 -11.79
N VAL A 51 -42.72 -12.80 -12.75
CA VAL A 51 -41.78 -13.86 -13.14
C VAL A 51 -40.38 -13.39 -12.77
N SER A 52 -39.83 -13.97 -11.70
CA SER A 52 -38.46 -13.75 -11.25
C SER A 52 -37.50 -14.50 -12.18
N GLY A 53 -37.08 -13.85 -13.26
CA GLY A 53 -35.92 -14.30 -14.05
C GLY A 53 -34.64 -13.79 -13.41
N GLN A 54 -33.90 -14.65 -12.71
CA GLN A 54 -32.50 -14.39 -12.40
C GLN A 54 -31.72 -14.40 -13.72
N ASN A 55 -31.46 -13.22 -14.26
CA ASN A 55 -30.58 -13.06 -15.41
C ASN A 55 -29.14 -12.97 -14.87
N THR A 56 -28.55 -14.11 -14.53
CA THR A 56 -27.11 -14.21 -14.23
C THR A 56 -26.35 -13.94 -15.52
N GLY A 57 -26.05 -12.67 -15.77
CA GLY A 57 -25.16 -12.26 -16.87
C GLY A 57 -23.77 -12.78 -16.60
N THR A 58 -23.47 -13.98 -17.11
CA THR A 58 -22.10 -14.48 -17.17
C THR A 58 -21.31 -13.54 -18.07
N MET A 59 -20.29 -12.89 -17.50
CA MET A 59 -19.24 -12.22 -18.25
C MET A 59 -18.69 -13.16 -19.34
N PRO A 60 -18.25 -12.64 -20.50
CA PRO A 60 -17.54 -13.48 -21.47
C PRO A 60 -16.33 -14.11 -20.78
N GLU A 61 -16.15 -15.43 -20.95
CA GLU A 61 -15.02 -16.17 -20.39
C GLU A 61 -13.71 -15.52 -20.87
N ARG A 62 -12.97 -14.88 -19.95
CA ARG A 62 -11.60 -14.41 -20.23
C ARG A 62 -10.78 -15.65 -20.64
N ARG A 63 -10.05 -15.54 -21.76
CA ARG A 63 -9.20 -16.63 -22.24
C ARG A 63 -8.21 -17.01 -21.13
N PRO A 64 -8.00 -18.31 -20.81
CA PRO A 64 -7.03 -18.69 -19.79
C PRO A 64 -5.64 -18.17 -20.14
N PHE A 65 -4.97 -17.51 -19.19
CA PHE A 65 -3.58 -17.10 -19.35
C PHE A 65 -2.68 -18.31 -19.56
N VAL A 66 -1.64 -18.13 -20.37
CA VAL A 66 -0.61 -19.13 -20.64
C VAL A 66 0.74 -18.49 -20.39
N ARG A 67 1.56 -19.12 -19.52
CA ARG A 67 2.96 -18.78 -19.27
C ARG A 67 3.79 -18.83 -20.57
N LEU A 68 4.97 -18.22 -20.60
CA LEU A 68 5.84 -18.26 -21.77
C LEU A 68 6.26 -19.70 -22.15
N PRO A 69 6.48 -20.01 -23.44
CA PRO A 69 7.01 -21.31 -23.87
C PRO A 69 8.42 -21.56 -23.32
N ALA A 70 8.68 -22.77 -22.83
CA ALA A 70 9.99 -23.19 -22.31
C ALA A 70 11.02 -23.58 -23.41
N ASP A 71 10.68 -23.38 -24.68
CA ASP A 71 11.47 -23.82 -25.85
C ASP A 71 12.78 -23.05 -25.99
N VAL A 72 12.82 -21.80 -25.50
CA VAL A 72 14.00 -20.93 -25.45
C VAL A 72 13.96 -20.18 -24.12
N TYR A 73 15.07 -20.17 -23.37
CA TYR A 73 15.20 -19.41 -22.13
C TYR A 73 16.49 -18.55 -22.11
N PRO A 74 16.48 -17.39 -21.42
CA PRO A 74 17.63 -16.51 -21.33
C PRO A 74 18.65 -16.99 -20.30
N VAL A 75 19.92 -16.71 -20.57
CA VAL A 75 21.06 -16.95 -19.66
C VAL A 75 21.69 -15.63 -19.25
N ASN A 76 21.87 -14.72 -20.21
CA ASN A 76 22.41 -13.39 -19.99
C ASN A 76 21.70 -12.37 -20.90
N TYR A 77 21.50 -11.15 -20.39
CA TYR A 77 21.00 -10.00 -21.15
C TYR A 77 22.09 -8.92 -21.26
N GLY A 78 22.67 -8.75 -22.45
CA GLY A 78 23.43 -7.54 -22.79
C GLY A 78 22.47 -6.42 -23.17
N LEU A 79 22.35 -5.38 -22.35
CA LEU A 79 21.45 -4.24 -22.56
C LEU A 79 22.24 -2.95 -22.75
N CYS A 80 22.09 -2.30 -23.90
CA CYS A 80 22.58 -0.95 -24.15
C CYS A 80 21.42 -0.01 -24.41
N LEU A 81 21.23 1.00 -23.57
CA LEU A 81 20.12 1.95 -23.63
C LEU A 81 20.62 3.40 -23.76
N LYS A 82 19.97 4.18 -24.62
CA LYS A 82 20.27 5.59 -24.88
C LYS A 82 18.98 6.42 -24.73
N PRO A 83 18.67 6.91 -23.52
CA PRO A 83 17.49 7.74 -23.26
C PRO A 83 17.65 9.19 -23.69
N ASP A 84 16.60 9.75 -24.28
CA ASP A 84 16.46 11.17 -24.59
C ASP A 84 15.51 11.86 -23.59
N LEU A 85 16.07 12.76 -22.77
CA LEU A 85 15.34 13.50 -21.73
C LEU A 85 14.63 14.78 -22.25
N ILE A 86 14.62 15.00 -23.57
CA ILE A 86 13.96 16.13 -24.24
C ILE A 86 12.75 15.62 -25.03
N ASP A 87 12.96 14.62 -25.88
CA ASP A 87 11.91 14.03 -26.73
C ASP A 87 11.16 12.87 -26.03
N PHE A 88 11.61 12.48 -24.82
CA PHE A 88 11.02 11.43 -23.97
C PHE A 88 10.91 10.06 -24.67
N THR A 89 11.95 9.69 -25.39
CA THR A 89 12.10 8.36 -26.02
C THR A 89 13.41 7.72 -25.59
N PHE A 90 13.63 6.46 -25.96
CA PHE A 90 14.94 5.83 -25.82
C PHE A 90 15.19 4.83 -26.94
N GLU A 91 16.43 4.79 -27.43
CA GLU A 91 16.93 3.71 -28.29
C GLU A 91 17.47 2.58 -27.42
N GLY A 92 17.18 1.34 -27.78
CA GLY A 92 17.63 0.16 -27.07
C GLY A 92 18.22 -0.91 -27.98
N LYS A 93 19.29 -1.55 -27.50
CA LYS A 93 19.89 -2.74 -28.11
C LYS A 93 19.97 -3.84 -27.07
N LEU A 94 19.42 -4.99 -27.42
CA LEU A 94 19.47 -6.22 -26.63
C LEU A 94 20.34 -7.25 -27.36
N GLU A 95 21.35 -7.79 -26.70
CA GLU A 95 22.06 -9.01 -27.07
C GLU A 95 21.85 -10.06 -25.97
N ALA A 96 20.78 -10.83 -26.06
CA ALA A 96 20.48 -11.89 -25.10
C ALA A 96 21.22 -13.19 -25.47
N VAL A 97 22.04 -13.73 -24.58
CA VAL A 97 22.49 -15.12 -24.66
C VAL A 97 21.34 -16.01 -24.19
N VAL A 98 20.90 -16.92 -25.06
CA VAL A 98 19.76 -17.81 -24.82
C VAL A 98 20.13 -19.26 -25.13
N GLU A 99 19.45 -20.21 -24.49
CA GLU A 99 19.56 -21.64 -24.77
C GLU A 99 18.23 -22.13 -25.38
N VAL A 100 18.31 -22.65 -26.60
CA VAL A 100 17.19 -23.31 -27.28
C VAL A 100 17.09 -24.74 -26.74
N THR A 101 16.05 -25.07 -25.98
CA THR A 101 15.85 -26.39 -25.36
C THR A 101 15.16 -27.38 -26.28
N GLN A 102 14.27 -26.87 -27.13
CA GLN A 102 13.47 -27.57 -28.13
C GLN A 102 13.58 -26.84 -29.47
N ALA A 103 13.70 -27.59 -30.57
CA ALA A 103 13.88 -26.96 -31.88
C ALA A 103 12.60 -26.24 -32.33
N THR A 104 12.69 -24.92 -32.51
CA THR A 104 11.55 -24.02 -32.78
C THR A 104 11.90 -23.02 -33.88
N ASN A 105 10.93 -22.61 -34.70
CA ASN A 105 11.09 -21.50 -35.65
C ASN A 105 10.55 -20.17 -35.10
N GLN A 106 10.24 -20.09 -33.81
CA GLN A 106 9.69 -18.91 -33.15
C GLN A 106 10.32 -18.70 -31.77
N ILE A 107 10.52 -17.44 -31.40
CA ILE A 107 10.84 -17.00 -30.03
C ILE A 107 9.69 -16.13 -29.55
N VAL A 108 9.13 -16.43 -28.37
CA VAL A 108 8.03 -15.68 -27.75
C VAL A 108 8.55 -15.04 -26.48
N MET A 109 8.32 -13.74 -26.33
CA MET A 109 8.75 -12.91 -25.20
C MET A 109 7.63 -11.97 -24.78
N ASN A 110 7.71 -11.39 -23.58
CA ASN A 110 6.91 -10.24 -23.21
C ASN A 110 7.44 -8.95 -23.86
N CYS A 111 6.51 -8.09 -24.27
CA CYS A 111 6.80 -6.81 -24.92
C CYS A 111 5.52 -5.95 -24.87
N ALA A 112 5.62 -4.74 -24.32
CA ALA A 112 4.53 -3.76 -24.32
C ALA A 112 5.12 -2.35 -24.44
N ASP A 113 4.44 -1.42 -25.13
CA ASP A 113 4.91 -0.03 -25.35
C ASP A 113 6.34 0.08 -25.94
N ILE A 114 6.78 -0.93 -26.71
CA ILE A 114 8.11 -1.03 -27.36
C ILE A 114 7.94 -1.40 -28.85
N ASP A 115 8.63 -0.65 -29.73
CA ASP A 115 8.71 -0.90 -31.18
C ASP A 115 10.03 -1.60 -31.54
N ILE A 116 9.97 -2.89 -31.90
CA ILE A 116 11.12 -3.64 -32.43
C ILE A 116 11.41 -3.21 -33.88
N ILE A 117 12.64 -2.78 -34.13
CA ILE A 117 13.16 -2.34 -35.43
C ILE A 117 13.84 -3.50 -36.17
N THR A 118 14.69 -4.26 -35.50
CA THR A 118 15.36 -5.44 -36.04
C THR A 118 15.34 -6.58 -35.03
N ALA A 119 15.38 -7.83 -35.50
CA ALA A 119 15.76 -8.96 -34.66
C ALA A 119 16.46 -10.06 -35.47
N SER A 120 17.46 -10.70 -34.88
CA SER A 120 18.21 -11.80 -35.47
C SER A 120 18.66 -12.79 -34.39
N PHE A 121 18.94 -14.04 -34.78
CA PHE A 121 19.48 -15.06 -33.90
C PHE A 121 20.77 -15.62 -34.48
N ALA A 122 21.86 -15.55 -33.72
CA ALA A 122 23.15 -16.13 -34.06
C ALA A 122 23.38 -17.42 -33.23
N PRO A 123 23.24 -18.63 -33.81
CA PRO A 123 23.59 -19.87 -33.13
C PRO A 123 25.09 -19.88 -32.78
N GLN A 124 25.49 -20.53 -31.68
CA GLN A 124 26.89 -20.60 -31.30
C GLN A 124 27.74 -21.28 -32.40
N GLY A 125 28.60 -20.52 -33.07
CA GLY A 125 29.42 -20.99 -34.20
C GLY A 125 28.67 -21.15 -35.54
N GLY A 126 27.43 -20.66 -35.63
CA GLY A 126 26.64 -20.60 -36.86
C GLY A 126 26.62 -19.22 -37.51
N GLU A 127 25.91 -19.10 -38.65
CA GLU A 127 25.62 -17.82 -39.28
C GLU A 127 24.38 -17.16 -38.66
N GLU A 128 24.32 -15.83 -38.71
CA GLU A 128 23.23 -15.04 -38.13
C GLU A 128 21.94 -15.14 -38.97
N ILE A 129 20.83 -15.48 -38.30
CA ILE A 129 19.53 -15.76 -38.91
C ILE A 129 18.59 -14.60 -38.59
N ASN A 130 18.29 -13.76 -39.58
CA ASN A 130 17.31 -12.67 -39.42
C ASN A 130 15.89 -13.22 -39.21
N ALA A 131 15.13 -12.57 -38.33
CA ALA A 131 13.71 -12.82 -38.18
C ALA A 131 12.93 -12.39 -39.45
N THR A 132 11.89 -13.15 -39.81
CA THR A 132 11.01 -12.87 -40.96
C THR A 132 9.83 -11.97 -40.61
N GLY A 133 9.60 -11.67 -39.33
CA GLY A 133 8.53 -10.79 -38.88
C GLY A 133 8.26 -10.89 -37.37
N PHE A 134 7.59 -9.86 -36.86
CA PHE A 134 7.21 -9.71 -35.45
C PHE A 134 5.68 -9.69 -35.35
N ASN A 135 5.11 -10.53 -34.51
CA ASN A 135 3.66 -10.58 -34.26
C ASN A 135 3.37 -10.18 -32.82
N TYR A 136 2.82 -8.97 -32.63
CA TYR A 136 2.45 -8.43 -31.33
C TYR A 136 1.07 -8.92 -30.89
N GLN A 137 0.97 -9.31 -29.62
CA GLN A 137 -0.22 -9.81 -28.96
C GLN A 137 -0.51 -8.88 -27.78
N ASN A 138 -1.02 -7.68 -28.09
CA ASN A 138 -1.13 -6.58 -27.12
C ASN A 138 -1.99 -6.91 -25.89
N GLU A 139 -3.01 -7.76 -26.05
CA GLU A 139 -3.85 -8.22 -24.92
C GLU A 139 -3.10 -9.12 -23.94
N ASP A 140 -2.14 -9.93 -24.44
CA ASP A 140 -1.29 -10.83 -23.66
C ASP A 140 0.08 -10.20 -23.29
N GLU A 141 0.34 -8.95 -23.73
CA GLU A 141 1.61 -8.23 -23.66
C GLU A 141 2.83 -9.05 -24.14
N LYS A 142 2.68 -9.71 -25.29
CA LYS A 142 3.69 -10.60 -25.90
C LYS A 142 4.06 -10.20 -27.32
N VAL A 143 5.26 -10.59 -27.74
CA VAL A 143 5.71 -10.56 -29.13
C VAL A 143 6.22 -11.94 -29.54
N THR A 144 5.90 -12.36 -30.76
CA THR A 144 6.46 -13.57 -31.39
C THR A 144 7.38 -13.17 -32.54
N LEU A 145 8.68 -13.46 -32.39
CA LEU A 145 9.68 -13.34 -33.44
C LEU A 145 9.68 -14.63 -34.27
N SER A 146 9.42 -14.54 -35.57
CA SER A 146 9.42 -15.70 -36.48
C SER A 146 10.72 -15.82 -37.25
N PHE A 147 11.20 -17.03 -37.47
CA PHE A 147 12.46 -17.33 -38.19
C PHE A 147 12.20 -18.20 -39.44
N PRO A 148 13.04 -18.11 -40.48
CA PRO A 148 12.82 -18.79 -41.76
C PRO A 148 13.02 -20.32 -41.70
N SER A 149 13.63 -20.83 -40.63
CA SER A 149 13.84 -22.25 -40.36
C SER A 149 13.87 -22.50 -38.86
N ALA A 150 13.78 -23.76 -38.44
CA ALA A 150 13.84 -24.12 -37.02
C ALA A 150 15.25 -23.88 -36.46
N LEU A 151 15.33 -23.02 -35.46
CA LEU A 151 16.48 -22.86 -34.58
C LEU A 151 16.75 -24.22 -33.91
N GLN A 152 18.00 -24.69 -33.99
CA GLN A 152 18.38 -25.99 -33.44
C GLN A 152 18.69 -25.88 -31.95
N LYS A 153 18.54 -26.99 -31.23
CA LYS A 153 18.84 -27.08 -29.80
C LYS A 153 20.30 -26.66 -29.51
N GLY A 154 20.49 -25.81 -28.50
CA GLY A 154 21.79 -25.30 -28.06
C GLY A 154 21.81 -23.79 -27.83
N ALA A 155 22.98 -23.28 -27.45
CA ALA A 155 23.19 -21.88 -27.16
C ALA A 155 23.23 -21.00 -28.42
N GLY A 156 22.78 -19.76 -28.28
CA GLY A 156 22.94 -18.70 -29.29
C GLY A 156 22.69 -17.32 -28.70
N THR A 157 22.84 -16.29 -29.54
CA THR A 157 22.59 -14.90 -29.17
C THR A 157 21.41 -14.36 -29.97
N LEU A 158 20.33 -13.98 -29.28
CA LEU A 158 19.24 -13.19 -29.83
C LEU A 158 19.63 -11.72 -29.78
N LYS A 159 19.64 -11.05 -30.93
CA LYS A 159 19.85 -9.61 -31.05
C LYS A 159 18.54 -8.92 -31.38
N VAL A 160 18.26 -7.79 -30.75
CA VAL A 160 17.06 -6.96 -31.00
C VAL A 160 17.43 -5.48 -30.90
N ASP A 161 17.23 -4.72 -31.98
CA ASP A 161 17.21 -3.25 -31.93
C ASP A 161 15.75 -2.79 -31.75
N PHE A 162 15.50 -1.85 -30.83
CA PHE A 162 14.15 -1.38 -30.50
C PHE A 162 14.13 0.08 -30.03
N VAL A 163 12.93 0.67 -30.00
CA VAL A 163 12.66 2.03 -29.49
C VAL A 163 11.50 1.97 -28.49
N GLY A 164 11.55 2.81 -27.44
CA GLY A 164 10.48 2.96 -26.45
C GLY A 164 10.21 4.41 -26.05
N GLU A 165 9.14 4.64 -25.28
CA GLU A 165 8.78 5.94 -24.71
C GLU A 165 9.13 6.02 -23.21
N LEU A 166 9.75 7.12 -22.79
CA LEU A 166 9.81 7.53 -21.39
C LEU A 166 8.45 8.10 -20.96
N ASN A 167 7.49 7.20 -20.76
CA ASN A 167 6.10 7.50 -20.39
C ASN A 167 5.97 8.23 -19.03
N ASP A 168 4.79 8.73 -18.68
CA ASP A 168 4.49 9.42 -17.41
C ASP A 168 3.56 8.63 -16.45
N LYS A 169 3.45 7.30 -16.65
CA LYS A 169 2.57 6.39 -15.89
C LYS A 169 3.22 5.84 -14.61
N MET A 170 4.44 6.28 -14.27
CA MET A 170 5.26 5.79 -13.13
C MET A 170 5.55 4.27 -13.15
N LYS A 171 5.65 3.67 -14.34
CA LYS A 171 5.99 2.25 -14.54
C LYS A 171 6.71 2.02 -15.87
N GLY A 172 7.43 0.90 -15.98
CA GLY A 172 8.36 0.64 -17.07
C GLY A 172 9.58 1.55 -16.95
N PHE A 173 10.15 1.97 -18.08
CA PHE A 173 11.14 3.05 -18.12
C PHE A 173 10.40 4.37 -18.40
N TYR A 174 10.42 5.30 -17.44
CA TYR A 174 9.50 6.43 -17.39
C TYR A 174 10.21 7.75 -17.01
N ARG A 175 9.58 8.89 -17.32
CA ARG A 175 10.07 10.23 -16.96
C ARG A 175 9.55 10.67 -15.59
N SER A 176 10.44 11.11 -14.70
CA SER A 176 10.07 11.84 -13.47
C SER A 176 10.45 13.31 -13.60
N LYS A 177 9.54 14.20 -13.20
CA LYS A 177 9.63 15.66 -13.31
C LYS A 177 9.93 16.27 -11.95
N TYR A 178 10.99 17.06 -11.86
CA TYR A 178 11.34 17.81 -10.65
C TYR A 178 11.65 19.27 -10.96
N SER A 179 11.80 20.08 -9.92
CA SER A 179 12.27 21.46 -10.03
C SER A 179 13.68 21.56 -9.47
N ASN A 180 14.59 22.19 -10.20
CA ASN A 180 15.92 22.49 -9.67
C ASN A 180 15.87 23.71 -8.72
N ALA A 181 17.01 24.03 -8.09
CA ALA A 181 17.13 25.17 -7.17
C ALA A 181 16.82 26.55 -7.78
N ALA A 182 16.79 26.67 -9.12
CA ALA A 182 16.38 27.89 -9.82
C ALA A 182 14.87 27.93 -10.14
N GLY A 183 14.11 26.87 -9.82
CA GLY A 183 12.69 26.72 -10.12
C GLY A 183 12.40 26.25 -11.55
N GLU A 184 13.40 25.81 -12.30
CA GLU A 184 13.23 25.28 -13.65
C GLU A 184 12.76 23.82 -13.61
N SER A 185 11.83 23.44 -14.49
CA SER A 185 11.46 22.04 -14.66
C SER A 185 12.60 21.25 -15.29
N ARG A 186 12.94 20.12 -14.68
CA ARG A 186 13.96 19.16 -15.11
C ARG A 186 13.37 17.76 -15.08
N TYR A 187 14.00 16.84 -15.81
CA TYR A 187 13.55 15.46 -15.94
C TYR A 187 14.68 14.49 -15.60
N ALA A 188 14.27 13.34 -15.04
CA ALA A 188 15.08 12.15 -14.87
C ALA A 188 14.37 10.97 -15.56
N ALA A 189 15.13 9.98 -16.03
CA ALA A 189 14.59 8.72 -16.49
C ALA A 189 14.79 7.65 -15.40
N VAL A 190 13.74 6.91 -15.06
CA VAL A 190 13.65 6.03 -13.89
C VAL A 190 12.93 4.74 -14.28
N THR A 191 13.28 3.63 -13.63
CA THR A 191 12.64 2.32 -13.81
C THR A 191 11.75 1.94 -12.63
N GLN A 192 10.55 1.42 -12.92
CA GLN A 192 9.74 0.63 -11.97
C GLN A 192 9.18 -0.57 -12.74
N PHE A 193 9.60 -1.78 -12.40
CA PHE A 193 9.30 -2.98 -13.18
C PHE A 193 8.44 -4.03 -12.47
N GLU A 194 8.30 -3.99 -11.13
CA GLU A 194 7.36 -4.89 -10.45
C GLU A 194 5.91 -4.40 -10.64
N ALA A 195 4.94 -5.27 -10.96
CA ALA A 195 5.09 -6.73 -11.16
C ALA A 195 5.66 -7.14 -12.52
N THR A 196 5.22 -6.49 -13.59
CA THR A 196 5.44 -6.99 -14.96
C THR A 196 5.61 -5.86 -15.97
N ASP A 197 6.44 -4.87 -15.63
CA ASP A 197 6.69 -3.70 -16.47
C ASP A 197 8.13 -3.63 -17.02
N ALA A 198 9.01 -4.61 -16.76
CA ALA A 198 10.31 -4.71 -17.44
C ALA A 198 10.15 -4.84 -18.96
N ARG A 199 9.08 -5.52 -19.39
CA ARG A 199 8.61 -5.60 -20.80
C ARG A 199 8.31 -4.26 -21.48
N ARG A 200 8.21 -3.15 -20.73
CA ARG A 200 8.09 -1.76 -21.24
C ARG A 200 9.42 -1.01 -21.31
N ALA A 201 10.51 -1.65 -20.91
CA ALA A 201 11.87 -1.12 -21.04
C ALA A 201 12.70 -1.93 -22.06
N PHE A 202 12.46 -3.24 -22.17
CA PHE A 202 13.10 -4.10 -23.17
C PHE A 202 12.29 -5.39 -23.38
N PRO A 203 12.26 -5.97 -24.59
CA PRO A 203 11.63 -7.27 -24.81
C PRO A 203 12.34 -8.38 -24.00
N CYS A 204 11.61 -9.14 -23.19
CA CYS A 204 12.23 -10.10 -22.25
C CYS A 204 11.29 -11.23 -21.84
N TRP A 205 11.83 -12.23 -21.12
CA TRP A 205 11.04 -13.28 -20.48
C TRP A 205 10.60 -12.80 -19.10
N ASP A 206 9.51 -12.04 -19.06
CA ASP A 206 9.13 -11.21 -17.90
C ASP A 206 8.26 -11.99 -16.90
N GLU A 207 8.85 -13.05 -16.33
CA GLU A 207 8.28 -13.90 -15.28
C GLU A 207 9.33 -14.13 -14.17
N PRO A 208 8.96 -14.07 -12.87
CA PRO A 208 9.94 -14.10 -11.77
C PRO A 208 10.79 -15.39 -11.71
N ALA A 209 10.27 -16.52 -12.17
CA ALA A 209 11.00 -17.80 -12.32
C ALA A 209 12.15 -17.77 -13.34
N ILE A 210 12.11 -16.87 -14.32
CA ILE A 210 13.03 -16.87 -15.46
C ILE A 210 14.20 -15.92 -15.19
N LYS A 211 15.05 -16.32 -14.24
CA LYS A 211 16.23 -15.54 -13.83
C LYS A 211 17.38 -15.61 -14.84
N ALA A 212 18.14 -14.52 -14.95
CA ALA A 212 19.34 -14.40 -15.78
C ALA A 212 20.35 -13.43 -15.15
N THR A 213 21.56 -13.34 -15.72
CA THR A 213 22.50 -12.23 -15.44
C THR A 213 22.28 -11.06 -16.40
N PHE A 214 22.58 -9.83 -16.00
CA PHE A 214 22.43 -8.63 -16.82
C PHE A 214 23.74 -7.86 -16.93
N ASP A 215 24.11 -7.49 -18.16
CA ASP A 215 25.23 -6.61 -18.50
C ASP A 215 24.65 -5.29 -19.01
N ILE A 216 24.67 -4.26 -18.17
CA ILE A 216 23.96 -2.99 -18.43
C ILE A 216 24.96 -1.92 -18.88
N THR A 217 24.60 -1.23 -19.96
CA THR A 217 25.31 -0.07 -20.53
C THR A 217 24.32 1.06 -20.78
N LEU A 218 24.64 2.27 -20.30
CA LEU A 218 23.81 3.46 -20.46
C LEU A 218 24.60 4.54 -21.21
N ILE A 219 24.05 5.03 -22.32
CA ILE A 219 24.60 6.16 -23.09
C ILE A 219 23.83 7.41 -22.67
N VAL A 220 24.48 8.31 -21.91
CA VAL A 220 23.81 9.41 -21.19
C VAL A 220 24.56 10.74 -21.33
N PRO A 221 23.92 11.90 -21.10
CA PRO A 221 24.62 13.18 -21.05
C PRO A 221 25.72 13.21 -19.99
N LYS A 222 26.88 13.79 -20.34
CA LYS A 222 28.11 13.78 -19.51
C LYS A 222 27.98 14.45 -18.13
N ASP A 223 26.97 15.30 -17.94
CA ASP A 223 26.62 16.03 -16.73
C ASP A 223 25.51 15.35 -15.90
N ARG A 224 25.02 14.16 -16.31
CA ARG A 224 24.07 13.35 -15.56
C ARG A 224 24.77 12.29 -14.72
N VAL A 225 24.16 11.99 -13.57
CA VAL A 225 24.40 10.75 -12.83
C VAL A 225 23.68 9.62 -13.58
N ALA A 226 24.34 8.47 -13.71
CA ALA A 226 23.74 7.24 -14.21
C ALA A 226 24.02 6.12 -13.20
N LEU A 227 22.95 5.51 -12.70
CA LEU A 227 22.99 4.41 -11.74
C LEU A 227 22.37 3.16 -12.35
N SER A 228 22.80 1.99 -11.89
CA SER A 228 22.14 0.72 -12.12
C SER A 228 22.40 -0.23 -10.93
N ASN A 229 21.92 -1.47 -10.99
CA ASN A 229 22.05 -2.49 -9.94
C ASN A 229 23.48 -2.64 -9.40
N MET A 230 24.47 -2.70 -10.30
CA MET A 230 25.88 -2.94 -9.97
C MET A 230 26.71 -1.66 -9.96
N ASN A 231 27.98 -1.75 -9.52
CA ASN A 231 28.92 -0.64 -9.62
C ASN A 231 29.34 -0.36 -11.07
N VAL A 232 29.68 0.89 -11.36
CA VAL A 232 30.33 1.29 -12.62
C VAL A 232 31.70 0.62 -12.72
N ILE A 233 32.05 0.15 -13.93
CA ILE A 233 33.38 -0.39 -14.27
C ILE A 233 34.10 0.47 -15.31
N GLU A 234 33.37 1.08 -16.24
CA GLU A 234 33.93 1.97 -17.27
C GLU A 234 33.01 3.17 -17.49
N ARG A 235 33.59 4.36 -17.74
CA ARG A 235 32.86 5.58 -18.13
C ARG A 235 33.67 6.33 -19.18
N ASN A 236 33.31 6.16 -20.44
CA ASN A 236 34.06 6.68 -21.59
C ASN A 236 33.23 7.73 -22.35
N PRO A 237 33.86 8.70 -23.06
CA PRO A 237 33.14 9.53 -24.03
C PRO A 237 32.48 8.66 -25.10
N TYR A 238 31.24 8.96 -25.46
CA TYR A 238 30.56 8.24 -26.53
C TYR A 238 31.12 8.66 -27.90
N LEU A 239 31.45 7.70 -28.77
CA LEU A 239 32.22 7.97 -29.99
C LEU A 239 31.46 8.77 -31.06
N GLU A 240 30.13 8.78 -31.00
CA GLU A 240 29.27 9.46 -31.99
C GLU A 240 28.80 10.85 -31.53
N ASP A 241 28.92 11.19 -30.23
CA ASP A 241 28.56 12.50 -29.67
C ASP A 241 29.40 12.86 -28.43
N GLU A 242 30.19 13.93 -28.53
CA GLU A 242 31.06 14.47 -27.45
C GLU A 242 30.30 15.02 -26.22
N ASN A 243 28.97 15.06 -26.26
CA ASN A 243 28.12 15.43 -25.12
C ASN A 243 27.64 14.24 -24.32
N LEU A 244 27.73 13.04 -24.88
CA LEU A 244 27.32 11.79 -24.24
C LEU A 244 28.53 11.02 -23.70
N VAL A 245 28.27 10.18 -22.72
CA VAL A 245 29.20 9.19 -22.18
C VAL A 245 28.54 7.82 -22.18
N GLU A 246 29.32 6.80 -22.49
CA GLU A 246 28.96 5.41 -22.30
C GLU A 246 29.39 4.98 -20.89
N VAL A 247 28.42 4.58 -20.06
CA VAL A 247 28.62 4.09 -18.69
C VAL A 247 28.31 2.61 -18.67
N ARG A 248 29.32 1.79 -18.36
CA ARG A 248 29.21 0.33 -18.27
C ARG A 248 29.27 -0.11 -16.82
N PHE A 249 28.34 -0.97 -16.43
CA PHE A 249 28.24 -1.53 -15.08
C PHE A 249 28.79 -2.96 -15.05
N ALA A 250 29.17 -3.45 -13.87
CA ALA A 250 29.53 -4.85 -13.71
C ALA A 250 28.31 -5.77 -13.95
N THR A 251 28.55 -7.00 -14.39
CA THR A 251 27.52 -8.04 -14.55
C THR A 251 26.79 -8.30 -13.23
N THR A 252 25.45 -8.37 -13.25
CA THR A 252 24.67 -8.74 -12.05
C THR A 252 24.85 -10.22 -11.70
N PRO A 253 24.55 -10.63 -10.45
CA PRO A 253 24.19 -12.02 -10.17
C PRO A 253 22.96 -12.46 -10.97
N ILE A 254 22.65 -13.76 -10.91
CA ILE A 254 21.41 -14.32 -11.45
C ILE A 254 20.23 -13.75 -10.65
N MET A 255 19.35 -13.01 -11.33
CA MET A 255 18.18 -12.33 -10.76
C MET A 255 17.01 -12.26 -11.75
N SER A 256 15.82 -11.90 -11.26
CA SER A 256 14.59 -11.78 -12.07
C SER A 256 14.51 -10.43 -12.81
N THR A 257 13.76 -10.36 -13.90
CA THR A 257 13.62 -9.14 -14.74
C THR A 257 13.10 -7.92 -13.96
N TYR A 258 12.15 -8.12 -13.05
CA TYR A 258 11.53 -7.04 -12.27
C TYR A 258 12.50 -6.29 -11.34
N LEU A 259 13.68 -6.87 -11.07
CA LEU A 259 14.72 -6.29 -10.22
C LEU A 259 15.76 -5.48 -10.99
N VAL A 260 15.74 -5.51 -12.31
CA VAL A 260 16.60 -4.64 -13.14
C VAL A 260 16.22 -3.19 -12.88
N ALA A 261 17.20 -2.33 -12.64
CA ALA A 261 16.97 -0.91 -12.46
C ALA A 261 18.06 -0.04 -13.07
N PHE A 262 17.66 1.14 -13.50
CA PHE A 262 18.57 2.21 -13.89
C PHE A 262 17.93 3.59 -13.72
N VAL A 263 18.73 4.56 -13.29
CA VAL A 263 18.29 5.94 -13.05
C VAL A 263 19.27 6.92 -13.67
N ILE A 264 18.75 7.88 -14.45
CA ILE A 264 19.53 8.91 -15.13
C ILE A 264 18.97 10.29 -14.75
N GLY A 265 19.75 11.14 -14.07
CA GLY A 265 19.27 12.45 -13.60
C GLY A 265 20.32 13.35 -12.94
N GLU A 266 19.87 14.45 -12.32
CA GLU A 266 20.67 15.38 -11.52
C GLU A 266 20.49 15.04 -10.04
N TYR A 267 21.50 14.43 -9.40
CA TYR A 267 21.44 13.99 -8.00
C TYR A 267 22.74 14.28 -7.25
N ASP A 268 22.62 14.68 -5.97
CA ASP A 268 23.70 14.60 -4.99
C ASP A 268 23.63 13.26 -4.26
N PHE A 269 24.65 12.91 -3.46
CA PHE A 269 24.58 11.79 -2.54
C PHE A 269 25.35 12.01 -1.24
N VAL A 270 25.00 11.23 -0.22
CA VAL A 270 25.85 10.95 0.95
C VAL A 270 26.28 9.48 0.91
N GLU A 271 27.50 9.19 1.37
CA GLU A 271 28.11 7.85 1.34
C GLU A 271 28.67 7.48 2.71
N ALA A 272 28.56 6.19 3.06
CA ALA A 272 29.25 5.57 4.17
C ALA A 272 29.58 4.10 3.82
N GLN A 273 30.35 3.44 4.69
CA GLN A 273 30.61 2.00 4.59
C GLN A 273 29.97 1.32 5.80
N SER A 274 29.19 0.25 5.61
CA SER A 274 28.67 -0.56 6.73
C SER A 274 29.80 -1.38 7.38
N SER A 275 29.58 -1.92 8.57
CA SER A 275 30.61 -2.65 9.33
C SER A 275 31.07 -3.95 8.68
N ASP A 276 30.26 -4.53 7.79
CA ASP A 276 30.58 -5.66 6.92
C ASP A 276 31.26 -5.27 5.60
N GLY A 277 31.49 -3.97 5.39
CA GLY A 277 32.34 -3.44 4.31
C GLY A 277 31.61 -3.02 3.03
N ILE A 278 30.28 -3.07 2.99
CA ILE A 278 29.49 -2.67 1.81
C ILE A 278 29.46 -1.14 1.69
N THR A 279 29.63 -0.61 0.49
CA THR A 279 29.43 0.83 0.23
C THR A 279 27.95 1.15 0.17
N VAL A 280 27.47 2.03 1.06
CA VAL A 280 26.07 2.47 1.10
C VAL A 280 26.01 3.93 0.65
N ARG A 281 25.14 4.24 -0.31
CA ARG A 281 24.85 5.62 -0.73
C ARG A 281 23.39 5.96 -0.60
N VAL A 282 23.10 7.21 -0.24
CA VAL A 282 21.75 7.78 -0.34
C VAL A 282 21.79 8.95 -1.33
N TYR A 283 21.16 8.76 -2.50
CA TYR A 283 21.03 9.75 -3.55
C TYR A 283 19.79 10.63 -3.30
N THR A 284 19.99 11.94 -3.40
CA THR A 284 19.00 12.97 -3.11
C THR A 284 18.89 13.97 -4.27
N PRO A 285 17.79 14.73 -4.39
CA PRO A 285 17.78 15.93 -5.21
C PRO A 285 18.96 16.85 -4.87
N VAL A 286 19.48 17.55 -5.88
CA VAL A 286 20.64 18.46 -5.72
C VAL A 286 20.35 19.52 -4.65
N GLY A 287 21.29 19.71 -3.73
CA GLY A 287 21.19 20.60 -2.57
C GLY A 287 20.50 19.99 -1.34
N LYS A 288 20.00 18.75 -1.41
CA LYS A 288 19.26 18.09 -0.30
C LYS A 288 20.00 16.92 0.37
N SER A 289 21.30 16.76 0.11
CA SER A 289 22.12 15.65 0.62
C SER A 289 22.11 15.47 2.14
N GLU A 290 22.02 16.56 2.91
CA GLU A 290 21.85 16.52 4.38
C GLU A 290 20.60 15.72 4.83
N GLN A 291 19.56 15.66 4.00
CA GLN A 291 18.30 14.97 4.31
C GLN A 291 18.40 13.45 4.14
N GLY A 292 19.38 12.96 3.36
CA GLY A 292 19.65 11.54 3.19
C GLY A 292 20.43 10.90 4.35
N LYS A 293 20.97 11.70 5.28
CA LYS A 293 21.85 11.20 6.36
C LYS A 293 21.18 10.23 7.32
N PHE A 294 19.90 10.42 7.61
CA PHE A 294 19.17 9.50 8.50
C PHE A 294 18.96 8.14 7.82
N ALA A 295 18.52 8.10 6.56
CA ALA A 295 18.42 6.85 5.81
C ALA A 295 19.78 6.14 5.66
N LEU A 296 20.87 6.90 5.51
CA LEU A 296 22.23 6.34 5.48
C LEU A 296 22.61 5.69 6.82
N GLU A 297 22.26 6.30 7.94
CA GLU A 297 22.44 5.73 9.28
C GLU A 297 21.62 4.45 9.48
N VAL A 298 20.35 4.44 9.06
CA VAL A 298 19.50 3.23 9.12
C VAL A 298 20.12 2.12 8.27
N ALA A 299 20.36 2.37 6.98
CA ALA A 299 20.86 1.36 6.05
C ALA A 299 22.21 0.74 6.47
N THR A 300 23.12 1.55 7.05
CA THR A 300 24.41 1.06 7.54
C THR A 300 24.33 0.25 8.84
N LYS A 301 23.23 0.34 9.61
CA LYS A 301 22.91 -0.57 10.73
C LYS A 301 22.15 -1.82 10.26
N THR A 302 21.22 -1.65 9.32
CA THR A 302 20.34 -2.72 8.82
C THR A 302 21.07 -3.83 8.07
N LEU A 303 22.03 -3.50 7.19
CA LEU A 303 22.78 -4.51 6.45
C LEU A 303 23.54 -5.51 7.35
N PRO A 304 24.37 -5.06 8.33
CA PRO A 304 24.97 -5.95 9.32
C PRO A 304 23.94 -6.75 10.13
N PHE A 305 22.83 -6.14 10.52
CA PHE A 305 21.78 -6.82 11.27
C PHE A 305 21.21 -8.02 10.49
N TYR A 306 20.86 -7.85 9.21
CA TYR A 306 20.35 -8.97 8.40
C TYR A 306 21.42 -10.02 8.10
N ASN A 307 22.66 -9.60 7.85
CA ASN A 307 23.80 -10.51 7.68
C ASN A 307 23.98 -11.41 8.91
N ASP A 308 24.00 -10.84 10.12
CA ASP A 308 24.13 -11.56 11.40
C ASP A 308 22.86 -12.37 11.76
N TYR A 309 21.67 -11.85 11.45
CA TYR A 309 20.40 -12.52 11.78
C TYR A 309 20.21 -13.79 10.95
N PHE A 310 20.42 -13.69 9.63
CA PHE A 310 20.27 -14.80 8.68
C PHE A 310 21.53 -15.64 8.48
N ASN A 311 22.71 -15.16 8.90
CA ASN A 311 24.01 -15.80 8.64
C ASN A 311 24.24 -16.06 7.13
N VAL A 312 23.86 -15.08 6.30
CA VAL A 312 24.05 -15.06 4.85
C VAL A 312 24.45 -13.63 4.45
N PRO A 313 25.65 -13.40 3.88
CA PRO A 313 26.12 -12.05 3.57
C PRO A 313 25.40 -11.44 2.36
N TYR A 314 25.29 -10.12 2.35
CA TYR A 314 24.85 -9.37 1.18
C TYR A 314 25.86 -9.54 0.02
N PRO A 315 25.44 -9.93 -1.20
CA PRO A 315 26.38 -10.39 -2.23
C PRO A 315 26.94 -9.28 -3.14
N LEU A 316 26.43 -8.06 -3.10
CA LEU A 316 26.87 -6.97 -3.99
C LEU A 316 27.88 -6.04 -3.29
N PRO A 317 28.85 -5.44 -4.02
CA PRO A 317 29.86 -4.57 -3.41
C PRO A 317 29.32 -3.21 -2.92
N LYS A 318 28.10 -2.84 -3.33
CA LYS A 318 27.44 -1.58 -2.99
C LYS A 318 25.93 -1.76 -2.90
N ILE A 319 25.27 -0.85 -2.18
CA ILE A 319 23.85 -0.58 -2.32
C ILE A 319 23.62 0.93 -2.39
N ASP A 320 22.87 1.37 -3.39
CA ASP A 320 22.46 2.75 -3.55
C ASP A 320 20.96 2.85 -3.24
N LEU A 321 20.56 3.82 -2.42
CA LEU A 321 19.17 4.15 -2.11
C LEU A 321 18.86 5.51 -2.75
N ILE A 322 17.80 5.66 -3.56
CA ILE A 322 17.55 6.90 -4.31
C ILE A 322 16.13 7.45 -4.13
N ALA A 323 16.05 8.75 -3.79
CA ALA A 323 14.79 9.48 -3.71
C ALA A 323 14.34 9.95 -5.11
N ILE A 324 13.20 9.43 -5.56
CA ILE A 324 12.53 9.77 -6.81
C ILE A 324 11.36 10.71 -6.53
N ALA A 325 11.18 11.73 -7.38
CA ALA A 325 10.12 12.73 -7.22
C ALA A 325 8.73 12.14 -7.53
N ASP A 326 8.62 11.38 -8.64
CA ASP A 326 7.38 10.72 -9.06
C ASP A 326 7.52 9.22 -8.99
N PHE A 327 6.81 8.61 -8.05
CA PHE A 327 6.90 7.19 -7.75
C PHE A 327 5.55 6.68 -7.22
N ALA A 328 5.05 5.58 -7.79
CA ALA A 328 3.69 5.09 -7.50
C ALA A 328 3.60 4.37 -6.15
N ALA A 329 4.53 3.46 -5.86
CA ALA A 329 4.64 2.71 -4.61
C ALA A 329 5.26 3.55 -3.47
N GLY A 330 5.63 2.93 -2.35
CA GLY A 330 6.40 3.58 -1.28
C GLY A 330 7.90 3.63 -1.63
N ALA A 331 8.42 2.45 -1.96
CA ALA A 331 9.77 2.17 -2.45
C ALA A 331 9.71 0.88 -3.32
N MET A 332 10.86 0.38 -3.78
CA MET A 332 11.04 -0.84 -4.57
C MET A 332 12.47 -1.37 -4.41
N GLU A 333 12.62 -2.67 -4.21
CA GLU A 333 13.84 -3.29 -3.66
C GLU A 333 15.00 -3.51 -4.65
N ASN A 334 14.96 -2.89 -5.84
CA ASN A 334 15.74 -3.29 -7.01
C ASN A 334 17.22 -3.56 -6.65
N TRP A 335 17.74 -4.74 -6.97
CA TRP A 335 18.92 -5.29 -6.29
C TRP A 335 20.15 -4.37 -6.41
N GLY A 336 20.54 -3.73 -5.30
CA GLY A 336 21.66 -2.78 -5.25
C GLY A 336 21.36 -1.33 -5.69
N LEU A 337 20.16 -1.03 -6.18
CA LEU A 337 19.68 0.33 -6.52
C LEU A 337 18.22 0.50 -6.09
N VAL A 338 17.98 0.59 -4.78
CA VAL A 338 16.64 0.66 -4.20
C VAL A 338 16.04 2.05 -4.44
N THR A 339 14.83 2.12 -4.99
CA THR A 339 14.16 3.38 -5.31
C THR A 339 13.08 3.71 -4.27
N TYR A 340 12.90 5.00 -3.95
CA TYR A 340 11.99 5.47 -2.89
C TYR A 340 11.23 6.72 -3.34
N ARG A 341 10.01 6.94 -2.82
CA ARG A 341 9.44 8.31 -2.75
C ARG A 341 10.36 9.19 -1.89
N GLU A 342 10.46 10.49 -2.21
CA GLU A 342 11.13 11.48 -1.35
C GLU A 342 10.69 11.39 0.13
N THR A 343 9.40 11.19 0.39
CA THR A 343 8.82 11.07 1.75
C THR A 343 9.12 9.74 2.46
N ALA A 344 9.72 8.77 1.79
CA ALA A 344 10.11 7.47 2.33
C ALA A 344 11.63 7.34 2.54
N LEU A 345 12.41 8.36 2.21
CA LEU A 345 13.88 8.35 2.34
C LEU A 345 14.47 9.63 2.96
N LEU A 346 13.86 10.80 2.74
CA LEU A 346 14.43 12.09 3.13
C LEU A 346 13.86 12.60 4.46
N ILE A 347 14.75 12.94 5.40
CA ILE A 347 14.41 13.51 6.71
C ILE A 347 15.15 14.83 6.90
N ASP A 348 14.41 15.94 7.05
CA ASP A 348 14.99 17.19 7.54
C ASP A 348 15.01 17.20 9.07
N PRO A 349 16.18 17.33 9.73
CA PRO A 349 16.27 17.23 11.19
C PRO A 349 15.44 18.24 11.99
N LYS A 350 14.97 19.33 11.38
CA LYS A 350 14.20 20.41 12.03
C LYS A 350 12.72 20.43 11.62
N ASN A 351 12.37 19.89 10.47
CA ASN A 351 11.07 20.05 9.82
C ASN A 351 10.30 18.75 9.60
N SER A 352 10.97 17.59 9.65
CA SER A 352 10.32 16.28 9.60
C SER A 352 9.80 15.87 10.97
N CYS A 353 8.58 15.33 11.03
CA CYS A 353 7.98 14.88 12.30
C CYS A 353 8.50 13.50 12.72
N SER A 354 8.31 13.17 13.99
CA SER A 354 8.80 11.94 14.62
C SER A 354 8.25 10.69 13.92
N SER A 355 6.98 10.72 13.50
CA SER A 355 6.36 9.65 12.69
C SER A 355 6.98 9.49 11.31
N SER A 356 7.45 10.58 10.67
CA SER A 356 8.14 10.49 9.39
C SER A 356 9.50 9.79 9.54
N ARG A 357 10.23 10.05 10.64
CA ARG A 357 11.50 9.36 10.93
C ARG A 357 11.28 7.87 11.13
N GLN A 358 10.29 7.49 11.93
CA GLN A 358 9.94 6.09 12.15
C GLN A 358 9.51 5.40 10.85
N TRP A 359 8.73 6.08 10.00
CA TRP A 359 8.34 5.58 8.68
C TRP A 359 9.55 5.33 7.76
N VAL A 360 10.50 6.27 7.69
CA VAL A 360 11.75 6.08 6.92
C VAL A 360 12.58 4.92 7.48
N ALA A 361 12.64 4.74 8.80
CA ALA A 361 13.36 3.62 9.42
C ALA A 361 12.74 2.26 9.07
N LEU A 362 11.41 2.15 9.10
CA LEU A 362 10.66 0.96 8.68
C LEU A 362 10.89 0.66 7.20
N VAL A 363 10.57 1.58 6.29
CA VAL A 363 10.69 1.33 4.84
C VAL A 363 12.13 1.02 4.43
N VAL A 364 13.15 1.71 4.97
CA VAL A 364 14.56 1.32 4.71
C VAL A 364 14.86 -0.07 5.27
N GLY A 365 14.27 -0.47 6.39
CA GLY A 365 14.30 -1.85 6.90
C GLY A 365 13.68 -2.87 5.93
N HIS A 366 12.48 -2.59 5.42
CA HIS A 366 11.71 -3.43 4.48
C HIS A 366 12.47 -3.68 3.19
N GLU A 367 12.88 -2.62 2.48
CA GLU A 367 13.60 -2.74 1.20
C GLU A 367 14.96 -3.46 1.32
N LEU A 368 15.61 -3.32 2.48
CA LEU A 368 16.87 -4.02 2.74
C LEU A 368 16.66 -5.49 3.14
N ALA A 369 15.48 -5.87 3.65
CA ALA A 369 15.14 -7.27 3.88
C ALA A 369 14.93 -8.02 2.55
N HIS A 370 14.31 -7.36 1.57
CA HIS A 370 14.09 -7.93 0.24
C HIS A 370 15.37 -8.32 -0.51
N GLN A 371 16.53 -7.75 -0.13
CA GLN A 371 17.83 -8.18 -0.64
C GLN A 371 18.10 -9.67 -0.38
N TRP A 372 17.44 -10.27 0.62
CA TRP A 372 17.33 -11.71 0.85
C TRP A 372 15.98 -12.29 0.38
N PHE A 373 14.85 -11.64 0.71
CA PHE A 373 13.46 -12.09 0.44
C PHE A 373 12.85 -11.40 -0.77
N GLY A 374 13.18 -11.87 -1.97
CA GLY A 374 12.77 -11.31 -3.25
C GLY A 374 13.92 -11.30 -4.23
N ASN A 375 15.10 -10.85 -3.78
CA ASN A 375 16.28 -10.74 -4.64
C ASN A 375 17.09 -12.05 -4.67
N LEU A 376 17.67 -12.42 -3.52
CA LEU A 376 18.49 -13.62 -3.39
C LEU A 376 17.66 -14.90 -3.58
N VAL A 377 16.49 -14.97 -2.92
CA VAL A 377 15.47 -16.01 -3.12
C VAL A 377 14.18 -15.32 -3.51
N THR A 378 13.61 -15.70 -4.65
CA THR A 378 12.37 -15.11 -5.20
C THR A 378 11.26 -16.17 -5.17
N MET A 379 9.98 -15.77 -5.09
CA MET A 379 8.88 -16.68 -5.41
C MET A 379 9.00 -17.27 -6.83
N GLU A 380 8.55 -18.53 -7.05
CA GLU A 380 8.43 -19.07 -8.42
C GLU A 380 7.40 -18.28 -9.24
N TRP A 381 6.25 -18.03 -8.64
CA TRP A 381 5.17 -17.26 -9.24
C TRP A 381 4.51 -16.36 -8.20
N TRP A 382 3.77 -15.36 -8.67
CA TRP A 382 3.05 -14.37 -7.86
C TRP A 382 2.07 -14.98 -6.84
N THR A 383 1.66 -16.24 -7.03
CA THR A 383 0.92 -17.03 -6.03
C THR A 383 1.64 -17.15 -4.68
N HIS A 384 2.97 -17.06 -4.66
CA HIS A 384 3.79 -17.07 -3.44
C HIS A 384 4.41 -15.70 -3.11
N LEU A 385 3.87 -14.59 -3.64
CA LEU A 385 4.35 -13.21 -3.41
C LEU A 385 4.60 -12.88 -1.92
N TRP A 386 3.76 -13.43 -1.03
CA TRP A 386 3.89 -13.27 0.42
C TRP A 386 5.25 -13.75 0.99
N LEU A 387 5.99 -14.63 0.30
CA LEU A 387 7.34 -15.05 0.66
C LEU A 387 8.36 -13.90 0.59
N ASN A 388 8.10 -12.90 -0.25
CA ASN A 388 8.84 -11.65 -0.26
C ASN A 388 8.25 -10.72 0.80
N GLU A 389 7.00 -10.31 0.59
CA GLU A 389 6.39 -9.16 1.24
C GLU A 389 6.04 -9.39 2.71
N GLY A 390 5.50 -10.56 3.04
CA GLY A 390 5.21 -10.92 4.43
C GLY A 390 6.49 -11.03 5.27
N PHE A 391 7.60 -11.48 4.67
CA PHE A 391 8.89 -11.57 5.36
C PHE A 391 9.54 -10.20 5.57
N ALA A 392 9.54 -9.35 4.54
CA ALA A 392 10.05 -7.99 4.65
C ALA A 392 9.25 -7.18 5.69
N SER A 393 7.91 -7.21 5.62
CA SER A 393 7.04 -6.53 6.59
C SER A 393 7.04 -7.15 7.99
N TRP A 394 7.53 -8.37 8.17
CA TRP A 394 7.76 -8.92 9.52
C TRP A 394 9.10 -8.46 10.08
N ILE A 395 10.19 -8.60 9.31
CA ILE A 395 11.53 -8.36 9.84
C ILE A 395 11.93 -6.88 9.87
N GLU A 396 11.25 -5.99 9.13
CA GLU A 396 11.44 -4.54 9.31
C GLU A 396 11.21 -4.12 10.78
N TYR A 397 10.22 -4.71 11.44
CA TYR A 397 9.92 -4.45 12.85
C TYR A 397 11.03 -4.99 13.77
N LEU A 398 11.55 -6.19 13.50
CA LEU A 398 12.65 -6.76 14.27
C LEU A 398 13.95 -5.94 14.11
N CYS A 399 14.23 -5.46 12.89
CA CYS A 399 15.37 -4.59 12.61
C CYS A 399 15.22 -3.20 13.27
N VAL A 400 14.04 -2.59 13.20
CA VAL A 400 13.79 -1.27 13.80
C VAL A 400 13.79 -1.34 15.32
N ASP A 401 13.24 -2.41 15.92
CA ASP A 401 13.30 -2.65 17.37
C ASP A 401 14.75 -2.81 17.86
N HIS A 402 15.60 -3.49 17.08
CA HIS A 402 17.03 -3.60 17.36
C HIS A 402 17.77 -2.26 17.23
N CYS A 403 17.45 -1.46 16.19
CA CYS A 403 18.16 -0.22 15.89
C CYS A 403 17.69 1.00 16.71
N PHE A 404 16.42 1.00 17.13
CA PHE A 404 15.69 2.10 17.77
C PHE A 404 14.64 1.57 18.78
N PRO A 405 15.07 0.84 19.84
CA PRO A 405 14.15 0.21 20.81
C PRO A 405 13.24 1.22 21.52
N GLU A 406 13.61 2.51 21.55
CA GLU A 406 12.77 3.60 22.07
C GLU A 406 11.49 3.88 21.25
N TYR A 407 11.30 3.22 20.10
CA TYR A 407 10.11 3.37 19.26
C TYR A 407 8.93 2.46 19.64
N ASP A 408 9.10 1.46 20.53
CA ASP A 408 8.01 0.51 20.91
C ASP A 408 7.29 -0.09 19.67
N ILE A 409 8.10 -0.48 18.68
CA ILE A 409 7.59 -0.74 17.33
C ILE A 409 6.72 -2.00 17.27
N TRP A 410 6.94 -2.97 18.16
CA TRP A 410 6.10 -4.17 18.29
C TRP A 410 4.71 -3.91 18.86
N THR A 411 4.52 -2.91 19.72
CA THR A 411 3.16 -2.49 20.10
C THR A 411 2.49 -1.83 18.88
N GLN A 412 3.24 -1.01 18.12
CA GLN A 412 2.75 -0.36 16.90
C GLN A 412 2.37 -1.34 15.79
N PHE A 413 3.09 -2.45 15.62
CA PHE A 413 2.75 -3.56 14.71
C PHE A 413 1.30 -4.00 14.87
N VAL A 414 0.80 -4.07 16.11
CA VAL A 414 -0.56 -4.57 16.37
C VAL A 414 -1.62 -3.62 15.79
N SER A 415 -1.39 -2.31 15.81
CA SER A 415 -2.30 -1.33 15.21
C SER A 415 -2.10 -1.16 13.69
N ALA A 416 -0.84 -1.23 13.22
CA ALA A 416 -0.48 -0.94 11.83
C ALA A 416 -0.77 -2.10 10.86
N ASP A 417 -0.50 -3.33 11.28
CA ASP A 417 -0.55 -4.52 10.42
C ASP A 417 -1.49 -5.59 10.95
N TYR A 418 -1.37 -6.01 12.21
CA TYR A 418 -2.24 -7.06 12.76
C TYR A 418 -3.74 -6.70 12.64
N THR A 419 -4.16 -5.53 13.12
CA THR A 419 -5.53 -5.03 12.94
C THR A 419 -5.88 -4.83 11.47
N ARG A 420 -4.96 -4.29 10.65
CA ARG A 420 -5.17 -4.05 9.21
C ARG A 420 -5.46 -5.34 8.44
N ALA A 421 -4.78 -6.43 8.80
CA ALA A 421 -5.02 -7.77 8.27
C ALA A 421 -6.36 -8.34 8.75
N LEU A 422 -6.64 -8.33 10.06
CA LEU A 422 -7.89 -8.87 10.61
C LEU A 422 -9.14 -8.15 10.07
N ASP A 423 -9.07 -6.84 9.86
CA ASP A 423 -10.20 -6.06 9.36
C ASP A 423 -10.50 -6.32 7.88
N LEU A 424 -9.49 -6.69 7.10
CA LEU A 424 -9.67 -7.10 5.69
C LEU A 424 -10.09 -8.56 5.58
N ASP A 425 -9.44 -9.44 6.33
CA ASP A 425 -9.62 -10.89 6.23
C ASP A 425 -10.89 -11.42 6.92
N ALA A 426 -11.58 -10.55 7.66
CA ALA A 426 -12.93 -10.80 8.17
C ALA A 426 -14.02 -10.62 7.10
N LEU A 427 -13.70 -10.06 5.92
CA LEU A 427 -14.66 -9.88 4.84
C LEU A 427 -14.86 -11.18 4.06
N ASP A 428 -16.08 -11.40 3.57
CA ASP A 428 -16.37 -12.51 2.66
C ASP A 428 -15.68 -12.32 1.27
N SER A 429 -15.27 -11.07 0.97
CA SER A 429 -14.45 -10.66 -0.20
C SER A 429 -12.93 -10.56 0.07
N SER A 430 -12.44 -11.29 1.08
CA SER A 430 -11.00 -11.55 1.29
C SER A 430 -10.45 -12.60 0.30
N HIS A 431 -9.23 -13.10 0.54
CA HIS A 431 -8.62 -14.26 -0.11
C HIS A 431 -7.64 -14.99 0.84
N PRO A 432 -7.21 -16.22 0.53
CA PRO A 432 -6.07 -16.85 1.20
C PRO A 432 -4.77 -16.06 0.98
N ILE A 433 -3.74 -16.37 1.77
CA ILE A 433 -2.39 -15.82 1.53
C ILE A 433 -1.84 -16.36 0.20
N GLU A 434 -2.06 -17.63 -0.07
CA GLU A 434 -1.70 -18.27 -1.34
C GLU A 434 -2.85 -18.13 -2.35
N VAL A 435 -2.72 -17.16 -3.25
CA VAL A 435 -3.74 -16.87 -4.29
C VAL A 435 -3.31 -17.45 -5.62
N ASN A 436 -4.14 -18.27 -6.26
CA ASN A 436 -3.89 -18.69 -7.63
C ASN A 436 -3.99 -17.48 -8.57
N VAL A 437 -2.85 -16.94 -9.02
CA VAL A 437 -2.79 -15.84 -9.98
C VAL A 437 -2.86 -16.42 -11.38
N GLY A 438 -3.96 -16.16 -12.06
CA GLY A 438 -4.18 -16.56 -13.45
C GLY A 438 -3.42 -15.64 -14.39
N HIS A 439 -3.87 -14.39 -14.50
CA HIS A 439 -3.26 -13.38 -15.39
C HIS A 439 -2.39 -12.38 -14.60
N PRO A 440 -1.23 -11.92 -15.12
CA PRO A 440 -0.37 -10.97 -14.40
C PRO A 440 -1.02 -9.65 -14.01
N SER A 441 -2.07 -9.20 -14.70
CA SER A 441 -2.85 -8.02 -14.30
C SER A 441 -3.65 -8.18 -13.00
N GLU A 442 -3.78 -9.41 -12.49
CA GLU A 442 -4.42 -9.72 -11.20
C GLU A 442 -3.45 -9.52 -10.03
N VAL A 443 -2.14 -9.39 -10.29
CA VAL A 443 -1.13 -9.28 -9.23
C VAL A 443 -1.31 -7.98 -8.44
N ASP A 444 -1.69 -6.88 -9.10
CA ASP A 444 -2.04 -5.60 -8.46
C ASP A 444 -3.10 -5.74 -7.34
N GLU A 445 -4.00 -6.74 -7.42
CA GLU A 445 -5.01 -6.98 -6.40
C GLU A 445 -4.52 -7.78 -5.18
N ILE A 446 -3.35 -8.43 -5.25
CA ILE A 446 -2.76 -9.18 -4.14
C ILE A 446 -1.60 -8.46 -3.45
N PHE A 447 -1.16 -7.30 -3.95
CA PHE A 447 -0.32 -6.35 -3.19
C PHE A 447 -1.18 -5.58 -2.17
N ASP A 448 -1.73 -6.29 -1.19
CA ASP A 448 -2.76 -5.78 -0.28
C ASP A 448 -2.47 -6.10 1.21
N ALA A 449 -3.44 -5.97 2.11
CA ALA A 449 -3.18 -6.28 3.52
C ALA A 449 -3.05 -7.79 3.82
N ILE A 450 -3.40 -8.68 2.88
CA ILE A 450 -3.22 -10.12 3.07
C ILE A 450 -1.76 -10.50 2.82
N SER A 451 -1.17 -10.15 1.68
CA SER A 451 0.22 -10.52 1.38
C SER A 451 1.23 -9.89 2.34
N TYR A 452 1.04 -8.61 2.68
CA TYR A 452 1.91 -7.88 3.62
C TYR A 452 1.55 -8.20 5.08
N SER A 453 0.39 -7.71 5.57
CA SER A 453 0.09 -7.70 7.00
C SER A 453 -0.33 -9.06 7.56
N LYS A 454 -1.17 -9.82 6.83
CA LYS A 454 -1.54 -11.18 7.26
C LYS A 454 -0.30 -12.08 7.15
N GLY A 455 0.46 -11.99 6.06
CA GLY A 455 1.77 -12.62 5.91
C GLY A 455 2.68 -12.36 7.12
N ALA A 456 2.96 -11.10 7.44
CA ALA A 456 3.82 -10.72 8.56
C ALA A 456 3.28 -11.15 9.93
N SER A 457 1.96 -11.08 10.15
CA SER A 457 1.33 -11.52 11.40
C SER A 457 1.38 -13.04 11.58
N VAL A 458 1.20 -13.78 10.50
CA VAL A 458 1.28 -15.25 10.47
C VAL A 458 2.75 -15.70 10.62
N ILE A 459 3.72 -14.97 10.06
CA ILE A 459 5.16 -15.19 10.32
C ILE A 459 5.52 -14.88 11.78
N ARG A 460 5.01 -13.79 12.38
CA ARG A 460 5.22 -13.46 13.79
C ARG A 460 4.71 -14.56 14.73
N MET A 461 3.53 -15.10 14.45
CA MET A 461 2.97 -16.25 15.17
C MET A 461 3.81 -17.52 14.98
N LEU A 462 4.28 -17.78 13.75
CA LEU A 462 5.17 -18.90 13.44
C LEU A 462 6.52 -18.77 14.16
N HIS A 463 7.09 -17.56 14.27
CA HIS A 463 8.34 -17.29 14.98
C HIS A 463 8.22 -17.63 16.47
N ASP A 464 7.16 -17.18 17.16
CA ASP A 464 6.92 -17.54 18.58
C ASP A 464 6.60 -19.03 18.76
N TYR A 465 5.87 -19.64 17.82
CA TYR A 465 5.58 -21.08 17.85
C TYR A 465 6.84 -21.93 17.63
N THR A 466 7.73 -21.50 16.73
CA THR A 466 8.98 -22.20 16.39
C THR A 466 10.05 -21.99 17.47
N GLY A 467 10.22 -20.76 17.93
CA GLY A 467 11.35 -20.31 18.75
C GLY A 467 12.48 -19.74 17.87
N ASP A 468 13.09 -18.63 18.31
CA ASP A 468 14.04 -17.84 17.51
C ASP A 468 15.23 -18.64 16.97
N GLU A 469 15.85 -19.49 17.80
CA GLU A 469 17.03 -20.27 17.42
C GLU A 469 16.74 -21.23 16.25
N ASP A 470 15.68 -22.03 16.36
CA ASP A 470 15.29 -22.97 15.31
C ASP A 470 14.70 -22.26 14.09
N PHE A 471 14.01 -21.13 14.27
CA PHE A 471 13.53 -20.31 13.16
C PHE A 471 14.70 -19.76 12.35
N ARG A 472 15.68 -19.10 12.97
CA ARG A 472 16.88 -18.55 12.30
C ARG A 472 17.69 -19.64 11.58
N LYS A 473 17.84 -20.80 12.21
CA LYS A 473 18.47 -21.99 11.62
C LYS A 473 17.74 -22.48 10.37
N GLY A 474 16.41 -22.54 10.40
CA GLY A 474 15.59 -22.89 9.23
C GLY A 474 15.65 -21.84 8.12
N MET A 475 15.61 -20.55 8.47
CA MET A 475 15.77 -19.45 7.50
C MET A 475 17.15 -19.45 6.84
N ASN A 476 18.22 -19.72 7.59
CA ASN A 476 19.57 -19.88 7.03
C ASN A 476 19.62 -21.05 6.04
N ALA A 477 19.03 -22.20 6.39
CA ALA A 477 18.97 -23.36 5.51
C ALA A 477 18.17 -23.07 4.22
N TYR A 478 17.04 -22.38 4.32
CA TYR A 478 16.23 -21.93 3.19
C TYR A 478 17.03 -21.02 2.25
N LEU A 479 17.59 -19.92 2.79
CA LEU A 479 18.37 -18.96 1.99
C LEU A 479 19.58 -19.61 1.30
N LEU A 480 20.32 -20.48 1.99
CA LEU A 480 21.47 -21.18 1.39
C LEU A 480 21.08 -22.23 0.34
N LYS A 481 19.91 -22.87 0.46
CA LYS A 481 19.37 -23.87 -0.50
C LYS A 481 18.89 -23.21 -1.80
N PHE A 482 18.25 -22.05 -1.68
CA PHE A 482 17.55 -21.35 -2.77
C PHE A 482 18.22 -20.07 -3.28
N GLN A 483 19.38 -19.66 -2.74
CA GLN A 483 20.14 -18.53 -3.26
C GLN A 483 20.31 -18.58 -4.79
N HIS A 484 20.02 -17.45 -5.45
CA HIS A 484 19.99 -17.27 -6.90
C HIS A 484 18.97 -18.14 -7.66
N LYS A 485 17.95 -18.68 -6.96
CA LYS A 485 16.87 -19.48 -7.53
C LYS A 485 15.51 -18.93 -7.06
N ASN A 486 14.48 -19.72 -7.30
CA ASN A 486 13.11 -19.48 -6.85
C ASN A 486 12.66 -20.58 -5.89
N ALA A 487 11.63 -20.28 -5.10
CA ALA A 487 11.02 -21.20 -4.13
C ALA A 487 9.49 -21.09 -4.12
N CYS A 488 8.84 -22.16 -3.64
CA CYS A 488 7.42 -22.19 -3.31
C CYS A 488 7.19 -22.15 -1.79
N THR A 489 5.94 -21.99 -1.35
CA THR A 489 5.58 -21.98 0.09
C THR A 489 6.07 -23.22 0.83
N GLU A 490 5.95 -24.40 0.22
CA GLU A 490 6.35 -25.69 0.78
C GLU A 490 7.86 -25.78 1.05
N ASP A 491 8.68 -25.16 0.19
CA ASP A 491 10.15 -25.19 0.32
C ASP A 491 10.65 -24.51 1.61
N LEU A 492 9.91 -23.49 2.07
CA LEU A 492 10.15 -22.80 3.35
C LEU A 492 9.73 -23.68 4.53
N TRP A 493 8.55 -24.31 4.44
CA TRP A 493 8.03 -25.21 5.47
C TRP A 493 8.95 -26.40 5.72
N ASP A 494 9.44 -27.05 4.67
CA ASP A 494 10.42 -28.14 4.77
C ASP A 494 11.66 -27.72 5.58
N CYS A 495 12.17 -26.51 5.35
CA CYS A 495 13.39 -26.02 6.02
C CYS A 495 13.14 -25.70 7.50
N LEU A 496 12.00 -25.09 7.84
CA LEU A 496 11.62 -24.75 9.22
C LEU A 496 11.20 -25.99 10.03
N GLU A 497 10.52 -26.95 9.40
CA GLU A 497 10.16 -28.25 9.99
C GLU A 497 11.41 -29.08 10.29
N GLN A 498 12.34 -29.18 9.33
CA GLN A 498 13.63 -29.85 9.55
C GLN A 498 14.47 -29.18 10.65
N ALA A 499 14.41 -27.86 10.78
CA ALA A 499 15.16 -27.13 11.80
C ALA A 499 14.58 -27.35 13.21
N SER A 500 13.26 -27.29 13.37
CA SER A 500 12.58 -27.24 14.67
C SER A 500 12.02 -28.58 15.17
N GLY A 501 11.81 -29.55 14.29
CA GLY A 501 11.13 -30.82 14.62
C GLY A 501 9.64 -30.68 14.99
N LYS A 502 9.04 -29.52 14.71
CA LYS A 502 7.60 -29.24 14.87
C LYS A 502 6.88 -29.42 13.53
N PRO A 503 5.57 -29.77 13.51
CA PRO A 503 4.80 -29.93 12.28
C PRO A 503 4.46 -28.55 11.66
N ILE A 504 5.46 -27.86 11.13
CA ILE A 504 5.32 -26.52 10.55
C ILE A 504 4.46 -26.58 9.28
N ALA A 505 4.68 -27.57 8.41
CA ALA A 505 3.94 -27.69 7.16
C ALA A 505 2.43 -27.89 7.38
N GLU A 506 2.06 -28.72 8.36
CA GLU A 506 0.66 -28.99 8.72
C GLU A 506 0.00 -27.75 9.34
N VAL A 507 0.65 -27.14 10.34
CA VAL A 507 0.14 -25.94 11.01
C VAL A 507 -0.03 -24.80 10.01
N MET A 508 1.02 -24.46 9.26
CA MET A 508 1.04 -23.27 8.42
C MET A 508 0.20 -23.40 7.15
N SER A 509 0.01 -24.61 6.62
CA SER A 509 -0.95 -24.83 5.52
C SER A 509 -2.37 -24.41 5.92
N SER A 510 -2.75 -24.57 7.19
CA SER A 510 -4.05 -24.10 7.70
C SER A 510 -4.16 -22.56 7.78
N TRP A 511 -3.06 -21.83 7.69
CA TRP A 511 -3.04 -20.36 7.72
C TRP A 511 -2.87 -19.72 6.34
N THR A 512 -2.15 -20.38 5.42
CA THR A 512 -1.85 -19.81 4.10
C THR A 512 -2.86 -20.17 3.01
N LYS A 513 -3.40 -21.40 3.02
CA LYS A 513 -4.23 -21.96 1.93
C LYS A 513 -5.73 -21.69 2.08
N GLN A 514 -6.16 -21.11 3.20
CA GLN A 514 -7.56 -20.78 3.46
C GLN A 514 -7.77 -19.31 3.87
N MET A 515 -8.95 -18.80 3.54
CA MET A 515 -9.36 -17.41 3.73
C MET A 515 -9.99 -17.18 5.12
N GLY A 516 -9.65 -16.07 5.77
CA GLY A 516 -10.06 -15.76 7.13
C GLY A 516 -9.12 -16.28 8.21
N PHE A 517 -9.59 -16.11 9.45
CA PHE A 517 -8.94 -16.48 10.70
C PHE A 517 -9.99 -16.91 11.74
N PRO A 518 -9.59 -17.59 12.83
CA PRO A 518 -10.51 -17.99 13.87
C PRO A 518 -10.80 -16.87 14.89
N ILE A 519 -12.00 -16.90 15.45
CA ILE A 519 -12.25 -16.41 16.79
C ILE A 519 -12.15 -17.56 17.78
N ILE A 520 -11.50 -17.31 18.91
CA ILE A 520 -11.40 -18.22 20.07
C ILE A 520 -12.40 -17.78 21.13
N GLU A 521 -13.44 -18.58 21.33
CA GLU A 521 -14.42 -18.44 22.41
C GLU A 521 -13.85 -19.06 23.70
N VAL A 522 -13.98 -18.33 24.82
CA VAL A 522 -13.33 -18.69 26.10
C VAL A 522 -14.36 -18.73 27.23
N GLU A 523 -14.53 -19.93 27.80
CA GLU A 523 -15.33 -20.19 29.00
C GLU A 523 -14.41 -20.70 30.12
N GLU A 524 -14.76 -20.44 31.38
CA GLU A 524 -13.98 -20.90 32.52
C GLU A 524 -14.83 -21.33 33.72
N GLU A 525 -14.30 -22.26 34.52
CA GLU A 525 -14.89 -22.75 35.76
C GLU A 525 -13.81 -22.96 36.83
N GLN A 526 -14.04 -22.52 38.08
CA GLN A 526 -13.16 -22.83 39.20
C GLN A 526 -13.42 -24.27 39.68
N GLN A 527 -12.38 -25.11 39.71
CA GLN A 527 -12.43 -26.45 40.28
C GLN A 527 -11.37 -26.60 41.38
N GLY A 528 -11.77 -26.39 42.64
CA GLY A 528 -10.81 -26.32 43.76
C GLY A 528 -9.91 -25.08 43.62
N ASP A 529 -8.60 -25.28 43.73
CA ASP A 529 -7.59 -24.23 43.54
C ASP A 529 -7.24 -23.98 42.05
N ASP A 530 -7.76 -24.81 41.14
CA ASP A 530 -7.43 -24.81 39.71
C ASP A 530 -8.53 -24.16 38.86
N ARG A 531 -8.14 -23.56 37.74
CA ARG A 531 -9.07 -23.02 36.74
C ARG A 531 -9.17 -23.98 35.56
N ILE A 532 -10.38 -24.44 35.27
CA ILE A 532 -10.70 -25.16 34.04
C ILE A 532 -11.06 -24.11 32.99
N VAL A 533 -10.36 -24.09 31.86
CA VAL A 533 -10.65 -23.18 30.74
C VAL A 533 -11.02 -24.02 29.52
N LYS A 534 -12.18 -23.75 28.94
CA LYS A 534 -12.62 -24.29 27.65
C LYS A 534 -12.31 -23.27 26.56
N LEU A 535 -11.68 -23.74 25.49
CA LEU A 535 -11.36 -22.97 24.30
C LEU A 535 -12.05 -23.62 23.10
N SER A 536 -12.84 -22.86 22.34
CA SER A 536 -13.42 -23.32 21.07
C SER A 536 -13.17 -22.33 19.94
N GLN A 537 -12.95 -22.85 18.72
CA GLN A 537 -12.67 -22.04 17.54
C GLN A 537 -13.84 -22.03 16.53
N LYS A 538 -14.06 -20.90 15.88
CA LYS A 538 -14.95 -20.73 14.71
C LYS A 538 -14.32 -19.72 13.74
N LYS A 539 -14.63 -19.77 12.45
CA LYS A 539 -14.26 -18.67 11.54
C LYS A 539 -14.94 -17.37 11.97
N PHE A 540 -14.17 -16.30 12.13
CA PHE A 540 -14.70 -14.95 12.30
C PHE A 540 -15.01 -14.33 10.94
N CYS A 541 -16.20 -13.75 10.78
CA CYS A 541 -16.51 -12.82 9.68
C CYS A 541 -17.00 -11.49 10.26
N ALA A 542 -16.86 -10.40 9.50
CA ALA A 542 -17.32 -9.07 9.88
C ALA A 542 -18.85 -8.96 10.00
N SER A 543 -19.57 -9.95 9.45
CA SER A 543 -21.02 -10.16 9.55
C SER A 543 -21.45 -11.00 10.77
N GLY A 544 -20.51 -11.50 11.57
CA GLY A 544 -20.72 -12.46 12.66
C GLY A 544 -19.90 -13.74 12.48
N PRO A 545 -19.91 -14.68 13.45
CA PRO A 545 -19.19 -15.95 13.32
C PRO A 545 -19.86 -16.84 12.25
N HIS A 546 -19.06 -17.61 11.51
CA HIS A 546 -19.60 -18.56 10.53
C HIS A 546 -20.27 -19.75 11.24
N ASN A 547 -21.49 -20.11 10.81
CA ASN A 547 -22.34 -21.12 11.47
C ASN A 547 -22.74 -22.31 10.56
N GLY A 548 -21.99 -22.56 9.48
CA GLY A 548 -22.19 -23.72 8.59
C GLY A 548 -21.54 -25.01 9.10
N GLU A 549 -21.96 -26.16 8.56
CA GLU A 549 -21.34 -27.47 8.86
C GLU A 549 -19.90 -27.57 8.30
N ASP A 550 -19.62 -26.88 7.19
CA ASP A 550 -18.29 -26.78 6.55
C ASP A 550 -17.42 -25.64 7.16
N CYS A 551 -17.52 -25.37 8.46
CA CYS A 551 -16.78 -24.28 9.11
C CYS A 551 -15.26 -24.56 9.08
N PRO A 552 -14.42 -23.67 8.49
CA PRO A 552 -12.98 -23.87 8.46
C PRO A 552 -12.39 -23.94 9.87
N SER A 553 -11.32 -24.71 10.02
CA SER A 553 -10.57 -24.86 11.27
C SER A 553 -9.08 -24.62 11.03
N TRP A 554 -8.41 -24.07 12.02
CA TRP A 554 -6.99 -23.75 12.02
C TRP A 554 -6.29 -24.55 13.11
N MET A 555 -5.01 -24.86 12.91
CA MET A 555 -4.14 -25.31 13.99
C MET A 555 -3.58 -24.06 14.68
N VAL A 556 -4.09 -23.73 15.87
CA VAL A 556 -3.83 -22.44 16.53
C VAL A 556 -2.84 -22.59 17.69
N PRO A 557 -1.63 -22.00 17.61
CA PRO A 557 -0.76 -21.85 18.77
C PRO A 557 -1.37 -20.85 19.78
N ILE A 558 -1.78 -21.35 20.94
CA ILE A 558 -2.40 -20.56 22.00
C ILE A 558 -1.43 -20.44 23.18
N SER A 559 -1.10 -19.19 23.53
CA SER A 559 -0.35 -18.81 24.73
C SER A 559 -1.30 -18.17 25.75
N ILE A 560 -1.03 -18.36 27.04
CA ILE A 560 -1.89 -17.88 28.14
C ILE A 560 -1.04 -17.33 29.28
N CYS A 561 -1.36 -16.13 29.78
CA CYS A 561 -0.82 -15.59 31.04
C CYS A 561 -1.92 -15.26 32.05
N THR A 562 -1.52 -14.95 33.28
CA THR A 562 -2.40 -14.66 34.42
C THR A 562 -1.90 -13.44 35.18
N SER A 563 -2.73 -12.81 36.01
CA SER A 563 -2.34 -11.63 36.79
C SER A 563 -1.17 -11.84 37.76
N GLU A 564 -0.81 -13.09 38.09
CA GLU A 564 0.40 -13.45 38.83
C GLU A 564 1.71 -13.09 38.08
N ASP A 565 1.76 -13.36 36.78
CA ASP A 565 2.86 -12.96 35.89
C ASP A 565 2.27 -12.57 34.52
N PRO A 566 1.97 -11.28 34.32
CA PRO A 566 1.47 -10.77 33.05
C PRO A 566 2.45 -10.90 31.88
N THR A 567 3.73 -11.14 32.15
CA THR A 567 4.82 -11.08 31.16
C THR A 567 5.26 -12.45 30.65
N CYS A 568 5.00 -13.52 31.41
CA CYS A 568 5.34 -14.89 31.01
C CYS A 568 4.09 -15.71 30.64
N SER A 569 4.22 -16.56 29.63
CA SER A 569 3.18 -17.56 29.32
C SER A 569 3.19 -18.67 30.37
N LYS A 570 2.12 -18.77 31.17
CA LYS A 570 1.88 -19.85 32.15
C LYS A 570 1.56 -21.18 31.47
N LEU A 571 1.00 -21.14 30.26
CA LEU A 571 0.78 -22.30 29.40
C LEU A 571 0.90 -21.92 27.91
N LYS A 572 1.49 -22.80 27.11
CA LYS A 572 1.37 -22.81 25.64
C LYS A 572 0.75 -24.14 25.20
N VAL A 573 -0.22 -24.11 24.28
CA VAL A 573 -0.94 -25.29 23.77
C VAL A 573 -1.28 -25.12 22.29
N LEU A 574 -1.23 -26.19 21.50
CA LEU A 574 -1.72 -26.19 20.12
C LEU A 574 -3.18 -26.64 20.11
N LEU A 575 -4.08 -25.77 19.64
CA LEU A 575 -5.47 -26.12 19.38
C LEU A 575 -5.57 -26.74 17.98
N ASP A 576 -5.54 -28.06 17.93
CA ASP A 576 -5.56 -28.90 16.72
C ASP A 576 -7.00 -29.37 16.33
N ARG A 577 -8.02 -28.82 16.98
CA ARG A 577 -9.41 -29.27 16.90
C ARG A 577 -10.39 -28.14 17.23
N ALA A 578 -11.69 -28.39 16.99
CA ALA A 578 -12.75 -27.41 17.20
C ALA A 578 -12.89 -26.93 18.66
N GLU A 579 -12.66 -27.80 19.65
CA GLU A 579 -12.65 -27.44 21.08
C GLU A 579 -11.61 -28.22 21.89
N THR A 580 -11.03 -27.58 22.91
CA THR A 580 -10.22 -28.24 23.92
C THR A 580 -10.50 -27.67 25.31
N THR A 581 -10.24 -28.49 26.33
CA THR A 581 -10.26 -28.06 27.73
C THR A 581 -8.85 -28.18 28.31
N ILE A 582 -8.44 -27.20 29.08
CA ILE A 582 -7.15 -27.13 29.76
C ILE A 582 -7.36 -26.81 31.24
N THR A 583 -6.38 -27.19 32.07
CA THR A 583 -6.35 -26.89 33.50
C THR A 583 -5.18 -25.96 33.78
N LEU A 584 -5.46 -24.78 34.34
CA LEU A 584 -4.45 -23.85 34.83
C LEU A 584 -4.38 -24.01 36.36
N SER A 585 -3.35 -24.70 36.84
CA SER A 585 -3.23 -25.00 38.27
C SER A 585 -2.84 -23.80 39.11
N GLY A 586 -3.43 -23.70 40.31
CA GLY A 586 -3.22 -22.59 41.23
C GLY A 586 -3.63 -21.23 40.65
N VAL A 587 -4.81 -21.16 40.04
CA VAL A 587 -5.39 -19.91 39.49
C VAL A 587 -6.74 -19.64 40.16
N PRO A 588 -6.75 -18.84 41.24
CA PRO A 588 -7.96 -18.52 41.99
C PRO A 588 -8.84 -17.50 41.26
N THR A 589 -10.08 -17.32 41.72
CA THR A 589 -11.13 -16.55 41.01
C THR A 589 -10.86 -15.06 40.91
N GLU A 590 -9.98 -14.54 41.74
CA GLU A 590 -9.58 -13.13 41.76
C GLU A 590 -8.55 -12.80 40.65
N GLN A 591 -7.84 -13.80 40.10
CA GLN A 591 -6.91 -13.57 39.01
C GLN A 591 -7.65 -13.47 37.67
N TRP A 592 -7.24 -12.52 36.83
CA TRP A 592 -7.63 -12.51 35.42
C TRP A 592 -6.76 -13.48 34.61
N ILE A 593 -7.31 -13.96 33.49
CA ILE A 593 -6.63 -14.78 32.48
C ILE A 593 -6.62 -14.02 31.16
N LYS A 594 -5.43 -13.87 30.56
CA LYS A 594 -5.26 -13.30 29.22
C LYS A 594 -4.83 -14.40 28.26
N ILE A 595 -5.69 -14.69 27.29
CA ILE A 595 -5.36 -15.49 26.12
C ILE A 595 -4.61 -14.60 25.12
N ASN A 596 -3.65 -15.17 24.39
CA ASN A 596 -2.80 -14.47 23.42
C ASN A 596 -2.03 -13.27 24.04
N PRO A 597 -1.22 -13.48 25.11
CA PRO A 597 -0.37 -12.43 25.66
C PRO A 597 0.55 -11.85 24.58
N GLY A 598 0.72 -10.53 24.56
CA GLY A 598 1.48 -9.84 23.51
C GLY A 598 0.75 -9.71 22.16
N THR A 599 -0.49 -10.21 22.04
CA THR A 599 -1.29 -10.24 20.80
C THR A 599 -0.47 -10.79 19.62
N VAL A 600 0.11 -11.98 19.81
CA VAL A 600 1.09 -12.61 18.89
C VAL A 600 0.41 -13.52 17.86
N GLY A 601 -0.51 -14.38 18.31
CA GLY A 601 -1.24 -15.29 17.43
C GLY A 601 -2.32 -14.58 16.62
N PHE A 602 -2.50 -14.95 15.35
CA PHE A 602 -3.40 -14.27 14.41
C PHE A 602 -4.87 -14.70 14.57
N TYR A 603 -5.50 -14.30 15.67
CA TYR A 603 -6.88 -14.64 16.00
C TYR A 603 -7.51 -13.66 16.99
N ARG A 604 -8.83 -13.54 16.96
CA ARG A 604 -9.61 -12.72 17.92
C ARG A 604 -10.07 -13.56 19.10
N ILE A 605 -10.30 -12.96 20.27
CA ILE A 605 -10.78 -13.67 21.47
C ILE A 605 -12.14 -13.14 21.95
N GLN A 606 -13.09 -14.04 22.20
CA GLN A 606 -14.33 -13.74 22.91
C GLN A 606 -14.29 -14.29 24.33
N TYR A 607 -14.11 -13.40 25.30
CA TYR A 607 -14.23 -13.70 26.72
C TYR A 607 -15.70 -13.74 27.16
N SER A 608 -16.04 -14.61 28.12
CA SER A 608 -17.29 -14.49 28.86
C SER A 608 -17.37 -13.15 29.61
N SER A 609 -18.58 -12.62 29.84
CA SER A 609 -18.77 -11.32 30.52
C SER A 609 -18.07 -11.25 31.87
N SER A 610 -18.06 -12.34 32.64
CA SER A 610 -17.40 -12.39 33.95
C SER A 610 -15.88 -12.29 33.87
N MET A 611 -15.26 -12.86 32.82
CA MET A 611 -13.82 -12.74 32.58
C MET A 611 -13.46 -11.31 32.17
N LEU A 612 -14.29 -10.69 31.31
CA LEU A 612 -14.10 -9.30 30.91
C LEU A 612 -14.18 -8.36 32.12
N GLU A 613 -15.13 -8.55 33.03
CA GLU A 613 -15.20 -7.80 34.30
C GLU A 613 -13.92 -7.94 35.15
N ARG A 614 -13.26 -9.11 35.14
CA ARG A 614 -11.96 -9.35 35.82
C ARG A 614 -10.78 -8.70 35.10
N LEU A 615 -10.84 -8.49 33.78
CA LEU A 615 -9.81 -7.79 33.02
C LEU A 615 -9.87 -6.26 33.18
N LEU A 616 -11.05 -5.67 33.47
CA LEU A 616 -11.22 -4.21 33.60
C LEU A 616 -10.35 -3.55 34.69
N PRO A 617 -10.14 -4.12 35.89
CA PRO A 617 -9.14 -3.62 36.84
C PRO A 617 -7.75 -3.52 36.22
N GLY A 618 -7.31 -4.56 35.50
CA GLY A 618 -5.99 -4.63 34.86
C GLY A 618 -5.74 -3.59 33.77
N VAL A 619 -6.82 -3.06 33.16
CA VAL A 619 -6.75 -1.90 32.27
C VAL A 619 -6.57 -0.60 33.07
N ARG A 620 -7.31 -0.43 34.18
CA ARG A 620 -7.32 0.81 34.98
C ARG A 620 -6.08 1.01 35.85
N ASP A 621 -5.49 -0.08 36.35
CA ASP A 621 -4.27 -0.10 37.17
C ASP A 621 -2.98 -0.36 36.37
N LEU A 622 -3.12 -0.57 35.05
CA LEU A 622 -2.05 -0.82 34.09
C LEU A 622 -1.27 -2.14 34.30
N SER A 623 -1.80 -3.11 35.06
CA SER A 623 -1.16 -4.43 35.25
C SER A 623 -1.24 -5.35 34.03
N LEU A 624 -2.23 -5.17 33.13
CA LEU A 624 -2.19 -5.75 31.78
C LEU A 624 -1.17 -4.99 30.93
N GLN A 625 -0.36 -5.68 30.12
CA GLN A 625 0.64 -5.02 29.27
C GLN A 625 -0.01 -4.12 28.21
N PRO A 626 0.64 -3.02 27.74
CA PRO A 626 0.04 -2.08 26.78
C PRO A 626 -0.51 -2.75 25.51
N VAL A 627 0.26 -3.68 24.95
CA VAL A 627 -0.10 -4.48 23.77
C VAL A 627 -1.29 -5.43 24.01
N ASP A 628 -1.49 -5.88 25.25
CA ASP A 628 -2.63 -6.71 25.66
C ASP A 628 -3.88 -5.87 25.93
N ARG A 629 -3.73 -4.65 26.47
CA ARG A 629 -4.81 -3.66 26.57
C ARG A 629 -5.28 -3.23 25.16
N LEU A 630 -4.34 -3.04 24.22
CA LEU A 630 -4.62 -2.78 22.80
C LEU A 630 -5.39 -3.95 22.15
N GLY A 631 -4.87 -5.18 22.24
CA GLY A 631 -5.55 -6.35 21.68
C GLY A 631 -6.97 -6.54 22.23
N LEU A 632 -7.16 -6.35 23.54
CA LEU A 632 -8.48 -6.46 24.19
C LEU A 632 -9.49 -5.43 23.65
N GLN A 633 -9.11 -4.16 23.50
CA GLN A 633 -10.03 -3.16 22.94
C GLN A 633 -10.33 -3.41 21.46
N ASN A 634 -9.33 -3.86 20.68
CA ASN A 634 -9.50 -4.07 19.24
C ASN A 634 -10.44 -5.25 18.96
N ASP A 635 -10.29 -6.36 19.70
CA ASP A 635 -11.21 -7.48 19.65
C ASP A 635 -12.64 -7.06 20.02
N LEU A 636 -12.82 -6.39 21.15
CA LEU A 636 -14.15 -5.97 21.59
C LEU A 636 -14.80 -4.97 20.62
N PHE A 637 -14.03 -4.06 20.03
CA PHE A 637 -14.51 -3.17 18.97
C PHE A 637 -15.03 -3.96 17.76
N SER A 638 -14.23 -4.89 17.24
CA SER A 638 -14.60 -5.72 16.08
C SER A 638 -15.75 -6.68 16.37
N LEU A 639 -15.82 -7.25 17.59
CA LEU A 639 -16.97 -8.03 18.05
C LEU A 639 -18.25 -7.18 18.11
N SER A 640 -18.15 -5.91 18.49
CA SER A 640 -19.31 -5.01 18.48
C SER A 640 -19.75 -4.68 17.06
N ARG A 641 -18.82 -4.43 16.14
CA ARG A 641 -19.12 -4.22 14.71
C ARG A 641 -19.86 -5.43 14.11
N ALA A 642 -19.33 -6.63 14.34
CA ALA A 642 -19.93 -7.91 13.93
C ALA A 642 -21.26 -8.26 14.65
N GLY A 643 -21.66 -7.51 15.69
CA GLY A 643 -22.90 -7.73 16.42
C GLY A 643 -22.88 -8.89 17.41
N MET A 644 -21.68 -9.35 17.78
CA MET A 644 -21.47 -10.38 18.80
C MET A 644 -21.57 -9.82 20.22
N ILE A 645 -21.30 -8.52 20.38
CA ILE A 645 -21.54 -7.74 21.61
C ILE A 645 -22.17 -6.38 21.29
N SER A 646 -22.64 -5.66 22.31
CA SER A 646 -23.20 -4.31 22.14
C SER A 646 -22.11 -3.25 22.01
N THR A 647 -22.27 -2.28 21.09
CA THR A 647 -21.38 -1.09 21.01
C THR A 647 -21.33 -0.31 22.32
N VAL A 648 -22.39 -0.33 23.14
CA VAL A 648 -22.41 0.32 24.47
C VAL A 648 -21.36 -0.28 25.41
N GLN A 649 -21.14 -1.60 25.36
CA GLN A 649 -20.12 -2.27 26.17
C GLN A 649 -18.71 -1.78 25.81
N VAL A 650 -18.46 -1.49 24.53
CA VAL A 650 -17.19 -0.93 24.05
C VAL A 650 -17.02 0.54 24.46
N LEU A 651 -18.09 1.34 24.42
CA LEU A 651 -18.04 2.73 24.94
C LEU A 651 -17.73 2.77 26.43
N THR A 652 -18.31 1.86 27.24
CA THR A 652 -17.99 1.73 28.67
C THR A 652 -16.56 1.22 28.91
N LEU A 653 -16.05 0.33 28.06
CA LEU A 653 -14.64 -0.08 28.08
C LEU A 653 -13.71 1.10 27.80
N MET A 654 -13.98 1.91 26.77
CA MET A 654 -13.15 3.06 26.39
C MET A 654 -12.99 4.07 27.54
N GLU A 655 -13.97 4.22 28.43
CA GLU A 655 -13.86 5.06 29.62
C GLU A 655 -12.89 4.50 30.69
N ALA A 656 -12.60 3.20 30.68
CA ALA A 656 -11.58 2.61 31.56
C ALA A 656 -10.14 2.99 31.16
N PHE A 657 -9.92 3.41 29.91
CA PHE A 657 -8.61 3.84 29.39
C PHE A 657 -8.23 5.29 29.75
N VAL A 658 -9.01 5.99 30.58
CA VAL A 658 -8.72 7.39 30.98
C VAL A 658 -7.34 7.60 31.62
N ASN A 659 -6.74 6.53 32.18
CA ASN A 659 -5.40 6.53 32.78
C ASN A 659 -4.28 6.03 31.84
N GLU A 660 -4.57 5.73 30.57
CA GLU A 660 -3.63 5.12 29.63
C GLU A 660 -2.47 6.07 29.26
N PRO A 661 -1.19 5.66 29.41
CA PRO A 661 -0.05 6.47 28.97
C PRO A 661 0.48 6.12 27.57
N ASN A 662 0.21 4.93 27.01
CA ASN A 662 0.88 4.47 25.79
C ASN A 662 0.28 5.10 24.51
N TYR A 663 1.14 5.67 23.67
CA TYR A 663 0.80 6.26 22.37
C TYR A 663 -0.08 5.35 21.51
N THR A 664 0.33 4.09 21.34
CA THR A 664 -0.27 3.16 20.40
C THR A 664 -1.68 2.73 20.84
N VAL A 665 -1.88 2.55 22.14
CA VAL A 665 -3.20 2.25 22.70
C VAL A 665 -4.18 3.40 22.43
N TRP A 666 -3.72 4.65 22.60
CA TRP A 666 -4.47 5.85 22.20
C TRP A 666 -4.68 5.98 20.69
N SER A 667 -3.76 5.45 19.87
CA SER A 667 -3.89 5.41 18.41
C SER A 667 -5.05 4.52 17.98
N ASP A 668 -5.12 3.29 18.50
CA ASP A 668 -6.23 2.36 18.23
C ASP A 668 -7.57 2.91 18.78
N LEU A 669 -7.61 3.43 20.02
CA LEU A 669 -8.76 4.15 20.58
C LEU A 669 -9.25 5.27 19.64
N SER A 670 -8.32 6.08 19.14
CA SER A 670 -8.62 7.20 18.24
C SER A 670 -9.13 6.72 16.88
N CYS A 671 -8.61 5.61 16.36
CA CYS A 671 -9.07 5.01 15.10
C CYS A 671 -10.51 4.48 15.25
N ASN A 672 -10.75 3.67 16.28
CA ASN A 672 -12.06 3.09 16.62
C ASN A 672 -13.13 4.17 16.84
N LEU A 673 -12.81 5.23 17.58
CA LEU A 673 -13.68 6.41 17.75
C LEU A 673 -13.85 7.21 16.44
N GLY A 674 -12.89 7.16 15.52
CA GLY A 674 -13.01 7.74 14.18
C GLY A 674 -14.06 7.01 13.34
N VAL A 675 -14.01 5.67 13.34
CA VAL A 675 -14.99 4.80 12.67
C VAL A 675 -16.40 5.03 13.22
N LEU A 676 -16.58 4.99 14.55
CA LEU A 676 -17.85 5.31 15.21
C LEU A 676 -18.34 6.72 14.88
N SER A 677 -17.44 7.71 14.84
CA SER A 677 -17.82 9.08 14.50
C SER A 677 -18.27 9.21 13.03
N SER A 678 -17.61 8.51 12.09
CA SER A 678 -18.06 8.47 10.69
C SER A 678 -19.43 7.79 10.56
N LEU A 679 -19.64 6.66 11.25
CA LEU A 679 -20.90 5.93 11.30
C LEU A 679 -22.04 6.83 11.82
N LEU A 680 -21.84 7.44 12.99
CA LEU A 680 -22.83 8.28 13.66
C LEU A 680 -23.05 9.65 12.98
N SER A 681 -22.18 10.07 12.05
CA SER A 681 -22.44 11.24 11.19
C SER A 681 -23.69 11.07 10.30
N HIS A 682 -24.20 9.83 10.20
CA HIS A 682 -25.46 9.52 9.54
C HIS A 682 -26.70 9.88 10.38
N THR A 683 -26.55 10.17 11.68
CA THR A 683 -27.61 10.45 12.67
C THR A 683 -27.70 11.93 13.08
N ASP A 684 -28.77 12.29 13.79
CA ASP A 684 -28.98 13.64 14.34
C ASP A 684 -28.24 13.90 15.67
N PHE A 685 -27.63 12.87 16.29
CA PHE A 685 -26.91 12.96 17.56
C PHE A 685 -25.37 12.89 17.41
N HIS A 686 -24.84 13.22 16.22
CA HIS A 686 -23.40 13.17 15.94
C HIS A 686 -22.54 14.06 16.87
N GLU A 687 -23.10 15.15 17.41
CA GLU A 687 -22.41 16.00 18.38
C GLU A 687 -22.22 15.30 19.75
N ASP A 688 -23.09 14.36 20.12
CA ASP A 688 -23.01 13.67 21.41
C ASP A 688 -21.79 12.73 21.48
N ILE A 689 -21.40 12.13 20.35
CA ILE A 689 -20.14 11.37 20.26
C ILE A 689 -18.91 12.31 20.17
N GLN A 690 -19.03 13.54 19.66
CA GLN A 690 -17.95 14.53 19.79
C GLN A 690 -17.73 14.94 21.25
N GLU A 691 -18.82 15.09 22.02
CA GLU A 691 -18.76 15.38 23.45
C GLU A 691 -18.06 14.25 24.22
N PHE A 692 -18.43 12.99 23.97
CA PHE A 692 -17.72 11.83 24.50
C PHE A 692 -16.22 11.83 24.18
N ILE A 693 -15.85 12.11 22.92
CA ILE A 693 -14.43 12.22 22.51
C ILE A 693 -13.72 13.34 23.26
N ARG A 694 -14.34 14.51 23.43
CA ARG A 694 -13.75 15.63 24.19
C ARG A 694 -13.50 15.22 25.64
N ASP A 695 -14.48 14.63 26.30
CA ASP A 695 -14.37 14.25 27.71
C ASP A 695 -13.29 13.19 27.95
N LEU A 696 -13.17 12.20 27.06
CA LEU A 696 -12.17 11.15 27.17
C LEU A 696 -10.73 11.66 26.92
N PHE A 697 -10.54 12.54 25.93
CA PHE A 697 -9.20 13.03 25.55
C PHE A 697 -8.74 14.28 26.33
N THR A 698 -9.63 14.99 27.03
CA THR A 698 -9.27 16.23 27.75
C THR A 698 -8.28 15.99 28.91
N PRO A 699 -8.41 14.95 29.76
CA PRO A 699 -7.46 14.70 30.85
C PRO A 699 -6.01 14.55 30.35
N ILE A 700 -5.78 13.63 29.41
CA ILE A 700 -4.46 13.37 28.83
C ILE A 700 -3.95 14.58 28.00
N GLY A 701 -4.85 15.34 27.36
CA GLY A 701 -4.49 16.57 26.64
C GLY A 701 -4.05 17.71 27.56
N LEU A 702 -4.67 17.84 28.74
CA LEU A 702 -4.24 18.79 29.78
C LEU A 702 -2.93 18.34 30.44
N GLU A 703 -2.73 17.04 30.60
CA GLU A 703 -1.47 16.49 31.10
C GLU A 703 -0.34 16.79 30.11
N LEU A 704 -0.41 16.35 28.86
CA LEU A 704 0.68 16.50 27.87
C LEU A 704 0.98 17.96 27.55
N GLY A 705 -0.05 18.80 27.43
CA GLY A 705 0.09 20.19 26.99
C GLY A 705 0.65 20.34 25.57
N TRP A 706 0.98 21.57 25.20
CA TRP A 706 1.37 21.94 23.83
C TRP A 706 2.88 21.96 23.56
N ASP A 707 3.70 21.97 24.61
CA ASP A 707 5.15 22.12 24.51
C ASP A 707 5.83 20.92 25.17
N CYS A 708 6.94 20.47 24.57
CA CYS A 708 7.72 19.33 25.06
C CYS A 708 8.28 19.60 26.47
N LYS A 709 8.18 18.61 27.35
CA LYS A 709 8.65 18.68 28.75
C LYS A 709 9.98 17.95 28.95
N PRO A 710 10.76 18.31 29.99
CA PRO A 710 11.96 17.56 30.33
C PRO A 710 11.66 16.08 30.63
N GLY A 711 12.34 15.18 29.92
CA GLY A 711 12.20 13.72 30.07
C GLY A 711 11.29 13.05 29.05
N GLU A 712 10.55 13.81 28.23
CA GLU A 712 9.73 13.25 27.15
C GLU A 712 10.59 12.76 25.96
N GLY A 713 10.13 11.68 25.33
CA GLY A 713 10.77 11.04 24.19
C GLY A 713 9.91 11.00 22.92
N HIS A 714 10.22 10.03 22.06
CA HIS A 714 9.57 9.83 20.75
C HIS A 714 8.05 9.60 20.86
N LEU A 715 7.64 8.68 21.73
CA LEU A 715 6.22 8.32 21.90
C LEU A 715 5.38 9.46 22.49
N ASP A 716 5.95 10.29 23.37
CA ASP A 716 5.26 11.47 23.92
C ASP A 716 4.96 12.52 22.84
N ALA A 717 5.88 12.72 21.89
CA ALA A 717 5.67 13.61 20.75
C ALA A 717 4.53 13.11 19.83
N LEU A 718 4.50 11.79 19.56
CA LEU A 718 3.43 11.14 18.80
C LEU A 718 2.07 11.24 19.51
N LEU A 719 2.02 10.90 20.81
CA LEU A 719 0.81 10.96 21.62
C LEU A 719 0.26 12.38 21.73
N ARG A 720 1.13 13.38 21.98
CA ARG A 720 0.76 14.80 21.97
C ARG A 720 0.12 15.22 20.65
N SER A 721 0.75 14.86 19.53
CA SER A 721 0.23 15.21 18.20
C SER A 721 -1.17 14.60 17.97
N LEU A 722 -1.33 13.32 18.33
CA LEU A 722 -2.58 12.58 18.20
C LEU A 722 -3.70 13.16 19.09
N VAL A 723 -3.44 13.37 20.37
CA VAL A 723 -4.42 13.88 21.35
C VAL A 723 -4.87 15.29 21.00
N LEU A 724 -3.94 16.20 20.68
CA LEU A 724 -4.29 17.57 20.28
C LEU A 724 -5.06 17.60 18.96
N GLY A 725 -4.69 16.76 17.98
CA GLY A 725 -5.42 16.62 16.72
C GLY A 725 -6.84 16.09 16.92
N LYS A 726 -7.04 15.13 17.82
CA LYS A 726 -8.35 14.57 18.14
C LYS A 726 -9.25 15.60 18.83
N LEU A 727 -8.75 16.27 19.87
CA LEU A 727 -9.45 17.36 20.57
C LEU A 727 -9.83 18.51 19.63
N GLY A 728 -8.93 18.87 18.72
CA GLY A 728 -9.17 19.90 17.70
C GLY A 728 -10.24 19.51 16.68
N LYS A 729 -10.18 18.29 16.12
CA LYS A 729 -11.21 17.76 15.21
C LYS A 729 -12.59 17.69 15.89
N ALA A 730 -12.63 17.37 17.19
CA ALA A 730 -13.84 17.32 18.02
C ALA A 730 -14.31 18.69 18.56
N GLY A 731 -13.65 19.80 18.21
CA GLY A 731 -14.11 21.15 18.56
C GLY A 731 -13.87 21.58 20.02
N HIS A 732 -12.89 20.99 20.71
CA HIS A 732 -12.51 21.43 22.06
C HIS A 732 -12.01 22.90 22.04
N LYS A 733 -12.76 23.81 22.67
CA LYS A 733 -12.55 25.27 22.54
C LYS A 733 -11.14 25.74 22.93
N PRO A 734 -10.55 25.35 24.08
CA PRO A 734 -9.18 25.73 24.43
C PRO A 734 -8.15 25.25 23.40
N THR A 735 -8.31 24.04 22.85
CA THR A 735 -7.43 23.52 21.80
C THR A 735 -7.55 24.32 20.51
N LEU A 736 -8.76 24.70 20.11
CA LEU A 736 -9.00 25.53 18.92
C LEU A 736 -8.42 26.96 19.06
N GLU A 737 -8.56 27.58 20.23
CA GLU A 737 -8.04 28.92 20.50
C GLU A 737 -6.50 28.94 20.46
N GLU A 738 -5.85 27.97 21.09
CA GLU A 738 -4.39 27.86 21.08
C GLU A 738 -3.85 27.43 19.71
N ALA A 739 -4.53 26.53 18.98
CA ALA A 739 -4.19 26.19 17.60
C ALA A 739 -4.22 27.43 16.69
N ARG A 740 -5.28 28.25 16.79
CA ARG A 740 -5.38 29.52 16.03
C ARG A 740 -4.29 30.51 16.42
N ARG A 741 -3.90 30.58 17.70
CA ARG A 741 -2.78 31.42 18.15
C ARG A 741 -1.47 30.97 17.50
N ARG A 742 -1.09 29.69 17.67
CA ARG A 742 0.17 29.15 17.13
C ARG A 742 0.22 29.16 15.61
N PHE A 743 -0.89 28.89 14.93
CA PHE A 743 -0.98 28.98 13.47
C PHE A 743 -0.69 30.40 12.95
N ARG A 744 -1.33 31.42 13.54
CA ARG A 744 -1.06 32.82 13.18
C ARG A 744 0.39 33.21 13.47
N ASP A 745 0.90 32.86 14.65
CA ASP A 745 2.28 33.19 15.03
C ASP A 745 3.31 32.49 14.12
N HIS A 746 2.98 31.33 13.54
CA HIS A 746 3.76 30.65 12.49
C HIS A 746 3.68 31.34 11.13
N VAL A 747 2.48 31.66 10.64
CA VAL A 747 2.25 32.37 9.36
C VAL A 747 2.88 33.77 9.35
N GLU A 748 2.89 34.45 10.50
CA GLU A 748 3.53 35.75 10.69
C GLU A 748 5.05 35.66 10.94
N GLY A 749 5.64 34.46 11.00
CA GLY A 749 7.07 34.24 11.23
C GLY A 749 7.56 34.59 12.64
N LYS A 750 6.66 34.76 13.60
CA LYS A 750 6.98 35.07 15.02
C LYS A 750 7.53 33.85 15.76
N GLN A 751 6.94 32.68 15.51
CA GLN A 751 7.35 31.41 16.11
C GLN A 751 7.07 30.26 15.14
N VAL A 752 8.08 29.51 14.75
CA VAL A 752 7.91 28.34 13.86
C VAL A 752 7.20 27.22 14.61
N LEU A 753 6.18 26.62 14.01
CA LEU A 753 5.53 25.42 14.54
C LEU A 753 6.48 24.21 14.49
N PRO A 754 6.70 23.50 15.62
CA PRO A 754 7.35 22.20 15.64
C PRO A 754 6.68 21.22 14.68
N ALA A 755 7.46 20.38 13.99
CA ALA A 755 6.97 19.50 12.94
C ALA A 755 5.80 18.62 13.39
N ASP A 756 5.90 17.99 14.56
CA ASP A 756 4.85 17.14 15.15
C ASP A 756 3.53 17.88 15.42
N LEU A 757 3.56 19.21 15.58
CA LEU A 757 2.38 20.02 15.87
C LEU A 757 1.75 20.64 14.61
N ARG A 758 2.41 20.61 13.46
CA ARG A 758 1.86 21.20 12.23
C ARG A 758 0.57 20.51 11.79
N SER A 759 0.58 19.19 11.66
CA SER A 759 -0.61 18.40 11.29
C SER A 759 -1.83 18.67 12.18
N PRO A 760 -1.77 18.54 13.52
CA PRO A 760 -2.93 18.79 14.39
C PRO A 760 -3.36 20.27 14.39
N VAL A 761 -2.43 21.23 14.32
CA VAL A 761 -2.78 22.65 14.24
C VAL A 761 -3.48 22.97 12.92
N TYR A 762 -2.93 22.57 11.78
CA TYR A 762 -3.52 22.80 10.46
C TYR A 762 -4.90 22.16 10.32
N LEU A 763 -5.04 20.90 10.75
CA LEU A 763 -6.33 20.19 10.81
C LEU A 763 -7.35 20.98 11.62
N THR A 764 -6.96 21.45 12.81
CA THR A 764 -7.84 22.19 13.72
C THR A 764 -8.29 23.53 13.14
N VAL A 765 -7.37 24.33 12.58
CA VAL A 765 -7.73 25.64 12.02
C VAL A 765 -8.56 25.50 10.74
N LEU A 766 -8.31 24.50 9.88
CA LEU A 766 -9.12 24.26 8.69
C LEU A 766 -10.51 23.69 9.02
N LYS A 767 -10.61 22.77 9.98
CA LYS A 767 -11.91 22.17 10.37
C LYS A 767 -12.90 23.22 10.86
N HIS A 768 -12.40 24.24 11.55
CA HIS A 768 -13.16 25.38 12.08
C HIS A 768 -12.81 26.69 11.35
N GLY A 769 -12.43 26.57 10.06
CA GLY A 769 -11.87 27.65 9.25
C GLY A 769 -12.83 28.17 8.18
N ASP A 770 -12.33 29.14 7.43
CA ASP A 770 -13.04 29.86 6.38
C ASP A 770 -12.21 29.98 5.09
N SER A 771 -12.68 30.78 4.13
CA SER A 771 -11.99 31.02 2.87
C SER A 771 -10.58 31.62 3.07
N ALA A 772 -10.42 32.58 4.00
CA ALA A 772 -9.11 33.18 4.28
C ALA A 772 -8.12 32.18 4.89
N THR A 773 -8.62 31.26 5.72
CA THR A 773 -7.86 30.14 6.26
C THR A 773 -7.39 29.21 5.14
N LEU A 774 -8.27 28.87 4.19
CA LEU A 774 -7.94 28.04 3.03
C LEU A 774 -6.87 28.69 2.13
N GLU A 775 -7.03 29.97 1.75
CA GLU A 775 -6.01 30.67 0.95
C GLU A 775 -4.64 30.70 1.63
N THR A 776 -4.63 30.85 2.96
CA THR A 776 -3.38 30.84 3.74
C THR A 776 -2.70 29.48 3.68
N MET A 777 -3.46 28.38 3.80
CA MET A 777 -2.93 27.02 3.68
C MET A 777 -2.44 26.69 2.26
N MET A 778 -3.16 27.09 1.23
CA MET A 778 -2.72 26.94 -0.17
C MET A 778 -1.42 27.74 -0.44
N LYS A 779 -1.29 28.94 0.15
CA LYS A 779 -0.05 29.72 0.10
C LYS A 779 1.12 29.01 0.82
N LEU A 780 0.88 28.39 1.97
CA LEU A 780 1.91 27.63 2.69
C LEU A 780 2.38 26.41 1.87
N HIS A 781 1.44 25.68 1.25
CA HIS A 781 1.75 24.56 0.35
C HIS A 781 2.67 25.00 -0.80
N LYS A 782 2.30 26.08 -1.49
CA LYS A 782 3.08 26.63 -2.61
C LYS A 782 4.48 27.13 -2.21
N LEU A 783 4.67 27.53 -0.95
CA LEU A 783 5.95 27.97 -0.40
C LEU A 783 6.77 26.83 0.24
N ALA A 784 6.21 25.62 0.36
CA ALA A 784 6.90 24.50 0.97
C ALA A 784 7.96 23.92 0.02
N ASP A 785 9.20 23.82 0.51
CA ASP A 785 10.33 23.15 -0.16
C ASP A 785 10.34 21.63 0.06
N MET A 786 9.83 21.16 1.21
CA MET A 786 9.74 19.73 1.53
C MET A 786 8.43 19.13 0.99
N GLN A 787 8.53 18.03 0.24
CA GLN A 787 7.34 17.28 -0.19
C GLN A 787 6.55 16.72 1.01
N GLU A 788 7.22 16.37 2.12
CA GLU A 788 6.55 16.02 3.39
C GLU A 788 5.58 17.12 3.87
N GLU A 789 5.97 18.39 3.80
CA GLU A 789 5.13 19.52 4.22
C GLU A 789 3.98 19.77 3.23
N ARG A 790 4.20 19.54 1.92
CA ARG A 790 3.13 19.59 0.91
C ARG A 790 2.09 18.50 1.15
N ASN A 791 2.51 17.25 1.28
CA ASN A 791 1.65 16.10 1.55
C ASN A 791 0.93 16.26 2.91
N ARG A 792 1.60 16.84 3.92
CA ARG A 792 1.00 17.21 5.22
C ARG A 792 -0.15 18.20 5.03
N ILE A 793 0.04 19.25 4.23
CA ILE A 793 -1.00 20.26 3.96
C ILE A 793 -2.14 19.67 3.11
N GLU A 794 -1.82 19.00 2.01
CA GLU A 794 -2.77 18.36 1.08
C GLU A 794 -3.77 17.44 1.80
N ARG A 795 -3.29 16.59 2.71
CA ARG A 795 -4.14 15.70 3.52
C ARG A 795 -5.13 16.46 4.40
N VAL A 796 -4.75 17.62 4.95
CA VAL A 796 -5.61 18.40 5.87
C VAL A 796 -6.48 19.43 5.16
N LEU A 797 -6.19 19.85 3.92
CA LEU A 797 -7.03 20.77 3.14
C LEU A 797 -8.49 20.32 3.10
N GLY A 798 -8.73 19.01 2.98
CA GLY A 798 -10.07 18.43 2.96
C GLY A 798 -10.89 18.60 4.25
N ALA A 799 -10.28 19.03 5.36
CA ALA A 799 -10.97 19.30 6.63
C ALA A 799 -11.94 20.49 6.56
N ILE A 800 -11.75 21.40 5.59
CA ILE A 800 -12.64 22.55 5.37
C ILE A 800 -14.07 22.08 5.13
N SER A 801 -15.04 22.65 5.86
CA SER A 801 -16.40 22.08 5.93
C SER A 801 -17.47 22.87 5.15
N ALA A 802 -17.12 24.01 4.53
CA ALA A 802 -18.06 24.78 3.72
C ALA A 802 -18.17 24.21 2.28
N PRO A 803 -19.38 23.98 1.71
CA PRO A 803 -19.55 23.32 0.41
C PRO A 803 -18.75 23.92 -0.75
N ASP A 804 -18.75 25.25 -0.90
CA ASP A 804 -18.01 25.92 -1.98
C ASP A 804 -16.48 25.78 -1.83
N LEU A 805 -15.99 25.70 -0.59
CA LEU A 805 -14.58 25.50 -0.28
C LEU A 805 -14.15 24.04 -0.47
N ILE A 806 -15.03 23.09 -0.15
CA ILE A 806 -14.83 21.66 -0.47
C ILE A 806 -14.65 21.49 -1.98
N GLN A 807 -15.49 22.14 -2.80
CA GLN A 807 -15.36 22.08 -4.24
C GLN A 807 -14.04 22.72 -4.73
N LYS A 808 -13.59 23.81 -4.11
CA LYS A 808 -12.28 24.41 -4.41
C LYS A 808 -11.11 23.47 -4.12
N VAL A 809 -11.15 22.74 -3.00
CA VAL A 809 -10.12 21.73 -2.65
C VAL A 809 -10.14 20.54 -3.63
N LEU A 810 -11.31 20.07 -4.04
CA LEU A 810 -11.43 19.00 -5.04
C LEU A 810 -10.87 19.45 -6.41
N THR A 811 -11.18 20.67 -6.85
CA THR A 811 -10.58 21.24 -8.08
C THR A 811 -9.06 21.40 -7.97
N PHE A 812 -8.53 21.76 -6.80
CA PHE A 812 -7.09 21.84 -6.55
C PHE A 812 -6.39 20.47 -6.66
N ALA A 813 -7.05 19.38 -6.27
CA ALA A 813 -6.50 18.02 -6.31
C ALA A 813 -6.06 17.55 -7.71
N LEU A 814 -6.67 18.08 -8.78
CA LEU A 814 -6.31 17.77 -10.18
C LEU A 814 -5.45 18.86 -10.85
N SER A 815 -5.04 19.90 -10.12
CA SER A 815 -4.22 20.99 -10.66
C SER A 815 -2.73 20.64 -10.72
N GLU A 816 -1.99 21.31 -11.62
CA GLU A 816 -0.52 21.22 -11.75
C GLU A 816 0.27 21.56 -10.46
N GLU A 817 -0.38 22.11 -9.42
CA GLU A 817 0.27 22.35 -8.12
C GLU A 817 0.36 21.08 -7.25
N VAL A 818 -0.46 20.05 -7.52
CA VAL A 818 -0.47 18.76 -6.82
C VAL A 818 0.17 17.69 -7.71
N ARG A 819 1.12 16.91 -7.18
CA ARG A 819 1.72 15.81 -7.96
C ARG A 819 0.68 14.69 -8.18
N PRO A 820 0.64 14.01 -9.35
CA PRO A 820 -0.38 12.99 -9.64
C PRO A 820 -0.53 11.91 -8.56
N GLN A 821 0.58 11.45 -8.00
CA GLN A 821 0.65 10.45 -6.93
C GLN A 821 0.07 10.91 -5.57
N ASP A 822 -0.18 12.21 -5.40
CA ASP A 822 -0.70 12.80 -4.17
C ASP A 822 -2.15 13.31 -4.30
N THR A 823 -2.69 13.46 -5.52
CA THR A 823 -4.12 13.74 -5.82
C THR A 823 -5.07 12.88 -4.98
N VAL A 824 -4.78 11.58 -4.84
CA VAL A 824 -5.60 10.61 -4.08
C VAL A 824 -5.70 10.97 -2.58
N LEU A 825 -4.68 11.64 -2.02
CA LEU A 825 -4.63 12.05 -0.62
C LEU A 825 -5.53 13.26 -0.37
N VAL A 826 -5.60 14.21 -1.32
CA VAL A 826 -6.48 15.38 -1.23
C VAL A 826 -7.95 14.95 -1.32
N ILE A 827 -8.29 14.09 -2.28
CA ILE A 827 -9.65 13.55 -2.44
C ILE A 827 -10.05 12.72 -1.20
N GLY A 828 -9.16 11.86 -0.70
CA GLY A 828 -9.37 11.09 0.53
C GLY A 828 -9.56 11.95 1.77
N GLY A 829 -8.79 13.04 1.91
CA GLY A 829 -8.93 14.01 3.00
C GLY A 829 -10.29 14.72 2.99
N VAL A 830 -10.82 15.05 1.80
CA VAL A 830 -12.19 15.55 1.65
C VAL A 830 -13.22 14.49 2.00
N ALA A 831 -12.99 13.23 1.62
CA ALA A 831 -13.91 12.14 1.91
C ALA A 831 -14.02 11.80 3.41
N ASP A 832 -12.92 11.85 4.16
CA ASP A 832 -12.90 11.61 5.61
C ASP A 832 -13.51 12.75 6.45
N SER A 833 -13.46 13.99 5.97
CA SER A 833 -13.73 15.16 6.84
C SER A 833 -15.18 15.31 7.31
N SER A 834 -16.14 14.78 6.53
CA SER A 834 -17.58 14.82 6.82
C SER A 834 -18.41 14.00 5.83
N LYS A 835 -19.65 13.67 6.21
CA LYS A 835 -20.70 13.11 5.33
C LYS A 835 -21.00 13.96 4.09
N GLN A 836 -20.76 15.27 4.13
CA GLN A 836 -20.90 16.16 2.96
C GLN A 836 -19.67 16.04 2.04
N GLY A 837 -18.47 16.09 2.62
CA GLY A 837 -17.20 15.87 1.92
C GLY A 837 -17.16 14.53 1.19
N ARG A 838 -17.56 13.43 1.86
CA ARG A 838 -17.67 12.09 1.24
C ARG A 838 -18.57 12.06 0.00
N LYS A 839 -19.71 12.75 0.04
CA LYS A 839 -20.61 12.87 -1.13
C LYS A 839 -20.01 13.72 -2.25
N ALA A 840 -19.33 14.81 -1.90
CA ALA A 840 -18.67 15.68 -2.88
C ALA A 840 -17.49 14.95 -3.57
N ALA A 841 -16.64 14.27 -2.80
CA ALA A 841 -15.55 13.45 -3.31
C ALA A 841 -16.04 12.33 -4.23
N TRP A 842 -17.07 11.57 -3.82
CA TRP A 842 -17.65 10.53 -4.69
C TRP A 842 -18.25 11.08 -5.98
N LYS A 843 -18.96 12.21 -5.92
CA LYS A 843 -19.43 12.89 -7.13
C LYS A 843 -18.24 13.31 -8.03
N PHE A 844 -17.22 13.90 -7.45
CA PHE A 844 -16.03 14.36 -8.18
C PHE A 844 -15.27 13.22 -8.86
N VAL A 845 -15.13 12.07 -8.20
CA VAL A 845 -14.52 10.86 -8.79
C VAL A 845 -15.31 10.38 -10.00
N LYS A 846 -16.65 10.31 -9.91
CA LYS A 846 -17.50 9.94 -11.06
C LYS A 846 -17.42 10.96 -12.20
N ASP A 847 -17.44 12.25 -11.88
CA ASP A 847 -17.41 13.33 -12.87
C ASP A 847 -16.07 13.41 -13.63
N ASN A 848 -14.97 12.90 -13.06
CA ASN A 848 -13.62 12.95 -13.62
C ASN A 848 -13.02 11.55 -13.82
N TRP A 849 -13.85 10.51 -13.95
CA TRP A 849 -13.38 9.12 -13.91
C TRP A 849 -12.39 8.78 -15.02
N GLU A 850 -12.62 9.24 -16.26
CA GLU A 850 -11.72 8.96 -17.39
C GLU A 850 -10.28 9.46 -17.12
N GLU A 851 -10.14 10.68 -16.60
CA GLU A 851 -8.84 11.26 -16.22
C GLU A 851 -8.18 10.48 -15.08
N LEU A 852 -8.94 10.16 -14.03
CA LEU A 852 -8.42 9.42 -12.87
C LEU A 852 -8.02 7.98 -13.23
N TYR A 853 -8.80 7.31 -14.09
CA TYR A 853 -8.47 5.98 -14.58
C TYR A 853 -7.24 6.01 -15.49
N ASN A 854 -7.16 6.96 -16.43
CA ASN A 854 -6.00 7.10 -17.31
C ASN A 854 -4.68 7.30 -16.55
N ARG A 855 -4.70 8.06 -15.45
CA ARG A 855 -3.53 8.28 -14.58
C ARG A 855 -3.06 7.06 -13.79
N TYR A 856 -3.97 6.14 -13.42
CA TYR A 856 -3.68 5.11 -12.40
C TYR A 856 -3.99 3.66 -12.82
N GLN A 857 -4.40 3.40 -14.06
CA GLN A 857 -4.74 2.05 -14.54
C GLN A 857 -3.53 1.09 -14.53
N GLY A 858 -3.71 -0.09 -13.94
CA GLY A 858 -2.62 -1.05 -13.69
C GLY A 858 -1.59 -0.47 -12.72
N GLY A 859 -2.02 -0.23 -11.48
CA GLY A 859 -1.20 0.31 -10.40
C GLY A 859 -2.04 0.64 -9.15
N PHE A 860 -1.42 0.56 -7.97
CA PHE A 860 -2.10 0.56 -6.65
C PHE A 860 -2.94 1.80 -6.33
N LEU A 861 -2.71 2.92 -7.01
CA LEU A 861 -3.36 4.20 -6.70
C LEU A 861 -4.86 4.20 -7.01
N ILE A 862 -5.33 3.44 -8.00
CA ILE A 862 -6.75 3.41 -8.37
C ILE A 862 -7.61 2.76 -7.26
N SER A 863 -7.17 1.60 -6.76
CA SER A 863 -7.81 0.89 -5.64
C SER A 863 -7.78 1.73 -4.36
N ARG A 864 -6.67 2.41 -4.09
CA ARG A 864 -6.57 3.37 -2.97
C ARG A 864 -7.55 4.54 -3.10
N LEU A 865 -7.72 5.12 -4.29
CA LEU A 865 -8.64 6.22 -4.55
C LEU A 865 -10.09 5.80 -4.25
N ILE A 866 -10.50 4.63 -4.77
CA ILE A 866 -11.83 4.06 -4.56
C ILE A 866 -12.09 3.86 -3.06
N LYS A 867 -11.20 3.12 -2.37
CA LYS A 867 -11.32 2.80 -0.94
C LYS A 867 -11.42 4.05 -0.06
N LEU A 868 -10.57 5.05 -0.29
CA LEU A 868 -10.60 6.32 0.47
C LEU A 868 -11.89 7.11 0.25
N THR A 869 -12.47 7.04 -0.95
CA THR A 869 -13.65 7.83 -1.32
C THR A 869 -14.94 7.24 -0.77
N VAL A 870 -15.13 5.91 -0.85
CA VAL A 870 -16.46 5.30 -0.63
C VAL A 870 -16.63 4.54 0.68
N ASN A 871 -15.56 3.99 1.28
CA ASN A 871 -15.66 2.98 2.35
C ASN A 871 -16.46 3.46 3.60
N GLY A 872 -16.46 4.76 3.90
CA GLY A 872 -17.17 5.34 5.03
C GLY A 872 -18.66 5.68 4.80
N PHE A 873 -19.31 5.17 3.74
CA PHE A 873 -20.77 5.20 3.65
C PHE A 873 -21.42 4.11 4.52
N ALA A 874 -22.67 4.35 4.95
CA ALA A 874 -23.45 3.44 5.81
C ALA A 874 -24.93 3.39 5.36
N ILE A 875 -25.17 3.21 4.05
CA ILE A 875 -26.51 3.18 3.45
C ILE A 875 -26.52 2.23 2.24
N ASP A 876 -27.40 1.23 2.24
CA ASP A 876 -27.54 0.18 1.21
C ASP A 876 -27.60 0.75 -0.23
N LYS A 877 -28.32 1.85 -0.41
CA LYS A 877 -28.45 2.53 -1.71
C LYS A 877 -27.10 2.99 -2.27
N MET A 878 -26.15 3.37 -1.43
CA MET A 878 -24.82 3.78 -1.89
C MET A 878 -24.03 2.58 -2.43
N ALA A 879 -24.09 1.41 -1.78
CA ALA A 879 -23.45 0.20 -2.28
C ALA A 879 -24.01 -0.19 -3.66
N ALA A 880 -25.33 -0.13 -3.84
CA ALA A 880 -25.97 -0.37 -5.14
C ALA A 880 -25.57 0.66 -6.22
N GLU A 881 -25.43 1.95 -5.86
CA GLU A 881 -24.97 2.99 -6.78
C GLU A 881 -23.51 2.79 -7.20
N ILE A 882 -22.63 2.45 -6.25
CA ILE A 882 -21.20 2.21 -6.48
C ILE A 882 -21.02 0.98 -7.38
N LYS A 883 -21.71 -0.12 -7.08
CA LYS A 883 -21.67 -1.33 -7.92
C LYS A 883 -22.10 -1.03 -9.35
N SER A 884 -23.24 -0.35 -9.53
CA SER A 884 -23.74 0.01 -10.87
C SER A 884 -22.82 0.97 -11.64
N PHE A 885 -22.07 1.83 -10.93
CA PHE A 885 -21.05 2.67 -11.55
C PHE A 885 -19.91 1.83 -12.14
N PHE A 886 -19.35 0.88 -11.37
CA PHE A 886 -18.25 0.03 -11.83
C PHE A 886 -18.68 -1.06 -12.83
N GLU A 887 -19.94 -1.51 -12.81
CA GLU A 887 -20.55 -2.32 -13.88
C GLU A 887 -20.55 -1.58 -15.24
N SER A 888 -20.59 -0.24 -15.24
CA SER A 888 -20.55 0.59 -16.45
C SER A 888 -19.19 1.22 -16.74
N HIS A 889 -18.28 1.22 -15.77
CA HIS A 889 -16.92 1.75 -15.86
C HIS A 889 -15.94 0.73 -15.25
N PRO A 890 -15.62 -0.38 -15.96
CA PRO A 890 -14.79 -1.45 -15.40
C PRO A 890 -13.39 -0.97 -15.00
N ALA A 891 -12.90 -1.47 -13.87
CA ALA A 891 -11.56 -1.21 -13.36
C ALA A 891 -10.89 -2.53 -12.96
N PRO A 892 -10.29 -3.28 -13.91
CA PRO A 892 -9.86 -4.67 -13.68
C PRO A 892 -8.87 -4.87 -12.53
N SER A 893 -8.01 -3.88 -12.25
CA SER A 893 -7.05 -3.89 -11.14
C SER A 893 -7.64 -3.46 -9.79
N ALA A 894 -8.98 -3.35 -9.70
CA ALA A 894 -9.71 -2.90 -8.51
C ALA A 894 -11.08 -3.60 -8.34
N GLU A 895 -11.36 -4.67 -9.08
CA GLU A 895 -12.64 -5.40 -9.02
C GLU A 895 -12.92 -5.86 -7.58
N ARG A 896 -11.94 -6.52 -6.93
CA ARG A 896 -12.03 -6.94 -5.52
C ARG A 896 -12.16 -5.78 -4.54
N THR A 897 -11.48 -4.66 -4.81
CA THR A 897 -11.58 -3.45 -3.95
C THR A 897 -12.99 -2.86 -3.99
N VAL A 898 -13.68 -2.91 -5.13
CA VAL A 898 -15.08 -2.46 -5.25
C VAL A 898 -16.02 -3.38 -4.47
N GLU A 899 -15.81 -4.70 -4.52
CA GLU A 899 -16.60 -5.67 -3.75
C GLU A 899 -16.43 -5.46 -2.23
N GLN A 900 -15.19 -5.38 -1.75
CA GLN A 900 -14.85 -5.09 -0.35
C GLN A 900 -15.47 -3.77 0.12
N CYS A 901 -15.44 -2.73 -0.72
CA CYS A 901 -16.09 -1.45 -0.40
C CYS A 901 -17.62 -1.58 -0.28
N CYS A 902 -18.27 -2.29 -1.21
CA CYS A 902 -19.70 -2.54 -1.16
C CYS A 902 -20.11 -3.34 0.09
N GLU A 903 -19.35 -4.38 0.43
CA GLU A 903 -19.56 -5.19 1.63
C GLU A 903 -19.45 -4.33 2.91
N ASN A 904 -18.38 -3.54 3.05
CA ASN A 904 -18.19 -2.64 4.19
C ASN A 904 -19.34 -1.64 4.36
N ILE A 905 -19.88 -1.09 3.26
CA ILE A 905 -21.00 -0.14 3.30
C ILE A 905 -22.28 -0.81 3.82
N LEU A 906 -22.53 -2.07 3.45
CA LEU A 906 -23.66 -2.87 3.94
C LEU A 906 -23.50 -3.25 5.41
N LEU A 907 -22.29 -3.66 5.83
CA LEU A 907 -21.94 -3.92 7.23
C LEU A 907 -22.15 -2.67 8.10
N ASN A 908 -21.70 -1.50 7.63
CA ASN A 908 -21.91 -0.22 8.31
C ASN A 908 -23.41 0.14 8.40
N ALA A 909 -24.19 -0.09 7.35
CA ALA A 909 -25.64 0.16 7.37
C ALA A 909 -26.36 -0.78 8.36
N ALA A 910 -25.98 -2.05 8.41
CA ALA A 910 -26.50 -3.03 9.36
C ALA A 910 -26.14 -2.65 10.81
N TRP A 911 -24.88 -2.29 11.09
CA TRP A 911 -24.42 -1.85 12.40
C TRP A 911 -25.16 -0.60 12.88
N LEU A 912 -25.27 0.42 12.04
CA LEU A 912 -26.00 1.65 12.38
C LEU A 912 -27.48 1.36 12.69
N LYS A 913 -28.14 0.52 11.89
CA LYS A 913 -29.53 0.12 12.10
C LYS A 913 -29.75 -0.68 13.40
N ARG A 914 -28.73 -1.41 13.86
CA ARG A 914 -28.79 -2.28 15.04
C ARG A 914 -28.56 -1.52 16.35
N ASP A 915 -27.55 -0.65 16.39
CA ASP A 915 -27.04 -0.10 17.67
C ASP A 915 -27.31 1.40 17.89
N ALA A 916 -27.79 2.16 16.90
CA ALA A 916 -27.91 3.63 17.01
C ALA A 916 -28.78 4.09 18.19
N ASP A 917 -29.91 3.44 18.45
CA ASP A 917 -30.82 3.82 19.54
C ASP A 917 -30.20 3.59 20.93
N ASP A 918 -29.48 2.47 21.12
CA ASP A 918 -28.79 2.14 22.37
C ASP A 918 -27.60 3.06 22.62
N ILE A 919 -26.82 3.37 21.58
CA ILE A 919 -25.73 4.36 21.64
C ILE A 919 -26.28 5.74 22.01
N SER A 920 -27.36 6.19 21.37
CA SER A 920 -28.03 7.46 21.68
C SER A 920 -28.48 7.52 23.14
N GLN A 921 -29.14 6.45 23.64
CA GLN A 921 -29.54 6.38 25.04
C GLN A 921 -28.36 6.37 26.01
N TYR A 922 -27.24 5.71 25.68
CA TYR A 922 -26.03 5.73 26.50
C TYR A 922 -25.45 7.14 26.60
N LEU A 923 -25.21 7.78 25.46
CA LEU A 923 -24.65 9.13 25.39
C LEU A 923 -25.56 10.16 26.08
N LEU A 924 -26.89 10.04 25.98
CA LEU A 924 -27.83 10.89 26.70
C LEU A 924 -27.82 10.66 28.23
N LYS A 925 -27.75 9.40 28.69
CA LYS A 925 -27.67 9.09 30.14
C LYS A 925 -26.40 9.66 30.77
N ARG A 926 -25.29 9.66 30.02
CA ARG A 926 -24.00 10.24 30.42
C ARG A 926 -24.08 11.76 30.69
N LYS A 927 -25.06 12.47 30.10
CA LYS A 927 -25.33 13.90 30.37
C LYS A 927 -26.21 14.15 31.60
N GLY A 928 -26.52 13.12 32.39
CA GLY A 928 -27.24 13.27 33.67
C GLY A 928 -26.52 14.24 34.62
N PRO A 929 -27.24 14.89 35.55
CA PRO A 929 -26.64 15.91 36.42
C PRO A 929 -25.50 15.32 37.25
N PRO A 930 -24.45 16.12 37.56
CA PRO A 930 -23.36 15.64 38.39
C PRO A 930 -23.89 15.12 39.72
N THR A 931 -23.41 13.94 40.13
CA THR A 931 -23.56 13.44 41.49
C THR A 931 -22.85 14.42 42.43
N GLY A 932 -23.64 15.25 43.11
CA GLY A 932 -23.17 16.35 43.96
C GLY A 932 -22.77 15.96 45.38
#